data_AF-A0A7T3REF8-F1
#
_entry.id   AF-A0A7T3REF8-F1
#
_cell.length_a   1.000
_cell.length_b   1.000
_cell.length_c   1.000
_cell.angle_alpha   90.00
_cell.angle_beta   90.00
_cell.angle_gamma   90.00
#
_symmetry.space_group_name_H-M   'P 1'
#
loop_
_entity.id
_entity.type
_entity.pdbx_description
1 polymer ?
#
loop_
_entity_poly.entity_id
_entity_poly.type
_entity_poly.pdbx_seq_one_letter_code
_entity_poly.pdbx_strand_id
1 'polypeptide(L)'
;MTKSKFVKHAFFACMLLCSALPSCASKVKVPLPPVLRDNSEIQDVNGFLPQKVLIRTMTQSYCKYYDFVLVDGRIYSKKAGTDNWELFLKTGLPFSKGVGNKFETPSKIFEICADADSLYAFDDQGFIYGTFIADGAPERPFRWKKLFGFPKFNNLQQNDQVVSKRGWSMGCRRGDILWYEDIYGNQHHYGTMGLETLYFLTSDGMHIRFTDSGLPPDFSRQIEVPLDGRFISENISVSGDTIFLIGNRGTMFTRLIDFDTMGCDPMFFQYTYDKVPQKYSGREYLSNYSPWALPAEDWKRQEGINLEGKARLTKMISIAQTGLGNESRELRVAGTDKDGKTGFYSKMLNAAEWKFVPADLVLDESVFLNPQKEEIGPEAEFSYEGYLLKNGTRMNDVTCSITGVSLASEGKCSVSVRRGTEVFESTLFCVEKWTYMRRYDPGFDGTARYYFITPEFDAAAFAKYSEGFRALLEEIFGSRNHELFVFSAEVTEHYFQFDAFSQKRDLKDVIVNPNKYTFFAGRGGVSVKPELFKRGIVMDMPILKKSTDPSLMLEPGKTYSIRDRSEIETKIAGSTAYRDEIKAEIKMYKNYENRAGLSRWGYSVVDLLTKLTFLNQINFPKIKQITSFGDELMETNANSFANLASFRDWTYPNIIELLDERIHCYKKLIKDFDNNKIESVLDPRLKNNFSDFYQQAGLPVSAEEYSSRGTAVMQMITIIPYYPGYVLSTYSGEFVMVMLKDSVKKTLDYVPGQKHPLKIETSFITVSAADTDSEEKHLNDIDKASGTLVWDGTTLSLYSNKRVGKQLLFKSTSAE
;
A
#
# COMPACT_ATOMS: atom_id res chain seq x y z
N MET A 1 12.33 29.60 27.25
CA MET A 1 11.80 28.37 26.60
C MET A 1 11.50 28.71 25.14
N THR A 2 12.19 28.11 24.18
CA THR A 2 12.05 28.43 22.75
C THR A 2 10.71 27.94 22.20
N LYS A 3 10.07 28.75 21.33
CA LYS A 3 8.76 28.47 20.67
C LYS A 3 8.68 27.05 20.05
N SER A 4 9.82 26.50 19.62
CA SER A 4 9.98 25.11 19.13
C SER A 4 9.58 24.02 20.13
N LYS A 5 9.86 24.19 21.43
CA LYS A 5 9.51 23.18 22.44
C LYS A 5 8.01 23.12 22.69
N PHE A 6 7.30 24.24 22.58
CA PHE A 6 5.86 24.31 22.84
C PHE A 6 5.04 23.60 21.73
N VAL A 7 5.45 23.75 20.46
CA VAL A 7 4.87 23.04 19.32
C VAL A 7 5.05 21.53 19.45
N LYS A 8 6.25 21.06 19.82
CA LYS A 8 6.50 19.62 20.09
C LYS A 8 5.61 19.06 21.20
N HIS A 9 5.31 19.81 22.26
CA HIS A 9 4.52 19.32 23.40
C HIS A 9 3.01 19.32 23.13
N ALA A 10 2.46 20.34 22.45
CA ALA A 10 1.05 20.37 22.06
C ALA A 10 0.72 19.31 20.98
N PHE A 11 1.66 19.11 20.05
CA PHE A 11 1.62 18.06 19.03
C PHE A 11 1.66 16.65 19.65
N PHE A 12 2.59 16.41 20.58
CA PHE A 12 2.64 15.15 21.32
C PHE A 12 1.36 14.90 22.12
N ALA A 13 0.74 15.94 22.71
CA ALA A 13 -0.47 15.76 23.51
C ALA A 13 -1.70 15.31 22.69
N CYS A 14 -1.93 15.85 21.49
CA CYS A 14 -3.02 15.38 20.62
C CYS A 14 -2.77 13.98 20.04
N MET A 15 -1.51 13.64 19.71
CA MET A 15 -1.14 12.33 19.16
C MET A 15 -0.94 11.24 20.24
N LEU A 16 -0.60 11.61 21.49
CA LEU A 16 -0.51 10.70 22.64
C LEU A 16 -1.88 10.11 23.01
N LEU A 17 -2.95 10.89 22.83
CA LEU A 17 -4.32 10.40 22.98
C LEU A 17 -4.67 9.32 21.93
N CYS A 18 -4.04 9.35 20.75
CA CYS A 18 -4.19 8.33 19.71
C CYS A 18 -3.27 7.10 19.86
N SER A 19 -2.28 7.13 20.77
CA SER A 19 -1.22 6.11 20.86
C SER A 19 -1.10 5.41 22.22
N ALA A 20 -1.85 5.82 23.23
CA ALA A 20 -1.92 5.10 24.50
C ALA A 20 -2.65 3.76 24.30
N LEU A 21 -1.90 2.65 24.18
CA LEU A 21 -2.21 1.29 24.68
C LEU A 21 -1.16 0.25 24.19
N PRO A 22 -0.94 -0.84 24.95
CA PRO A 22 0.31 -1.59 24.97
C PRO A 22 0.60 -2.40 23.70
N SER A 23 1.90 -2.55 23.44
CA SER A 23 2.48 -3.51 22.51
C SER A 23 2.12 -4.94 22.93
N CYS A 24 1.14 -5.54 22.26
CA CYS A 24 1.14 -7.00 22.10
C CYS A 24 2.04 -7.30 20.90
N ALA A 25 3.33 -7.55 21.17
CA ALA A 25 4.22 -8.14 20.18
C ALA A 25 3.63 -9.49 19.77
N SER A 26 3.07 -9.56 18.56
CA SER A 26 2.76 -10.84 17.94
C SER A 26 4.10 -11.48 17.59
N LYS A 27 4.50 -12.51 18.34
CA LYS A 27 5.54 -13.45 17.91
C LYS A 27 4.95 -14.32 16.79
N VAL A 28 4.68 -13.71 15.65
CA VAL A 28 4.46 -14.45 14.40
C VAL A 28 5.86 -14.76 13.88
N LYS A 29 6.17 -16.04 13.69
CA LYS A 29 7.31 -16.44 12.87
C LYS A 29 6.97 -16.02 11.44
N VAL A 30 7.38 -14.81 11.09
CA VAL A 30 7.45 -14.33 9.71
C VAL A 30 8.36 -15.31 8.95
N PRO A 31 8.04 -15.70 7.70
CA PRO A 31 8.96 -16.47 6.85
C PRO A 31 10.36 -15.87 6.93
N LEU A 32 11.40 -16.72 6.88
CA LEU A 32 12.79 -16.28 7.03
C LEU A 32 13.02 -15.04 6.15
N PRO A 33 13.34 -13.88 6.75
CA PRO A 33 13.51 -12.67 5.98
C PRO A 33 14.63 -12.87 4.97
N PRO A 34 14.51 -12.33 3.76
CA PRO A 34 15.57 -12.41 2.77
C PRO A 34 16.83 -11.75 3.34
N VAL A 35 17.93 -12.50 3.38
CA VAL A 35 19.23 -12.03 3.88
C VAL A 35 19.80 -11.03 2.89
N LEU A 36 20.28 -9.88 3.38
CA LEU A 36 20.96 -8.91 2.51
C LEU A 36 22.23 -9.54 1.95
N ARG A 37 22.55 -9.22 0.69
CA ARG A 37 23.80 -9.67 0.08
C ARG A 37 24.90 -8.68 0.39
N ASP A 38 26.08 -9.19 0.73
CA ASP A 38 27.29 -8.37 0.75
C ASP A 38 27.65 -8.01 -0.69
N ASN A 39 27.64 -6.71 -0.99
CA ASN A 39 27.94 -6.17 -2.32
C ASN A 39 29.26 -5.37 -2.34
N SER A 40 30.10 -5.48 -1.30
CA SER A 40 31.34 -4.70 -1.16
C SER A 40 32.25 -4.77 -2.40
N GLU A 41 32.40 -5.95 -3.02
CA GLU A 41 33.24 -6.15 -4.21
C GLU A 41 32.89 -5.21 -5.38
N ILE A 42 31.62 -4.87 -5.56
CA ILE A 42 31.15 -3.99 -6.66
C ILE A 42 30.77 -2.58 -6.18
N GLN A 43 30.66 -2.35 -4.87
CA GLN A 43 30.23 -1.07 -4.28
C GLN A 43 31.40 -0.24 -3.76
N ASP A 44 32.59 -0.80 -3.55
CA ASP A 44 33.78 -0.09 -3.04
C ASP A 44 34.53 0.69 -4.13
N VAL A 45 33.80 1.48 -4.91
CA VAL A 45 34.31 2.18 -6.11
C VAL A 45 35.33 3.27 -5.80
N ASN A 46 35.37 3.76 -4.56
CA ASN A 46 36.36 4.73 -4.12
C ASN A 46 37.65 4.06 -3.65
N GLY A 47 37.69 2.72 -3.58
CA GLY A 47 38.82 1.94 -3.05
C GLY A 47 38.77 1.72 -1.53
N PHE A 48 39.77 1.02 -1.01
CA PHE A 48 39.87 0.67 0.41
C PHE A 48 40.34 1.86 1.26
N LEU A 49 39.54 2.27 2.26
CA LEU A 49 39.82 3.38 3.18
C LEU A 49 40.37 4.64 2.46
N PRO A 50 39.61 5.20 1.50
CA PRO A 50 40.15 6.21 0.58
C PRO A 50 40.48 7.54 1.26
N GLN A 51 41.30 8.36 0.60
CA GLN A 51 41.55 9.73 1.06
C GLN A 51 40.28 10.59 1.03
N LYS A 52 39.29 10.27 0.21
CA LYS A 52 37.96 10.88 0.24
C LYS A 52 36.95 9.95 -0.42
N VAL A 53 35.73 9.91 0.09
CA VAL A 53 34.62 9.28 -0.62
C VAL A 53 34.07 10.30 -1.64
N LEU A 54 34.22 10.00 -2.92
CA LEU A 54 33.84 10.86 -4.04
C LEU A 54 32.49 10.45 -4.64
N ILE A 55 32.18 9.17 -4.61
CA ILE A 55 30.94 8.57 -5.12
C ILE A 55 30.27 7.81 -3.98
N ARG A 56 29.01 8.13 -3.67
CA ARG A 56 28.16 7.39 -2.74
C ARG A 56 27.74 6.06 -3.36
N THR A 57 27.86 5.01 -2.58
CA THR A 57 27.43 3.64 -2.88
C THR A 57 26.76 3.06 -1.63
N MET A 58 26.28 1.82 -1.70
CA MET A 58 25.68 1.18 -0.51
C MET A 58 26.71 0.88 0.58
N THR A 59 28.01 0.88 0.27
CA THR A 59 29.09 0.57 1.25
C THR A 59 29.96 1.78 1.57
N GLN A 60 29.87 2.87 0.80
CA GLN A 60 30.69 4.06 0.97
C GLN A 60 29.81 5.30 0.84
N SER A 61 29.79 6.18 1.84
CA SER A 61 28.96 7.39 1.82
C SER A 61 29.67 8.57 2.45
N TYR A 62 29.15 9.77 2.27
CA TYR A 62 29.68 10.97 2.90
C TYR A 62 28.57 11.96 3.19
N CYS A 63 28.81 12.83 4.16
CA CYS A 63 28.06 14.05 4.38
C CYS A 63 29.03 15.22 4.62
N LYS A 64 28.50 16.38 4.99
CA LYS A 64 29.33 17.56 5.32
C LYS A 64 30.37 17.31 6.42
N TYR A 65 30.06 16.40 7.35
CA TYR A 65 30.83 16.22 8.58
C TYR A 65 31.82 15.05 8.52
N TYR A 66 31.49 14.00 7.76
CA TYR A 66 32.22 12.74 7.76
C TYR A 66 32.15 12.04 6.41
N ASP A 67 33.21 11.31 6.09
CA ASP A 67 33.19 10.20 5.15
C ASP A 67 32.99 8.89 5.92
N PHE A 68 32.30 7.92 5.31
CA PHE A 68 31.99 6.61 5.88
C PHE A 68 32.28 5.49 4.88
N VAL A 69 32.84 4.38 5.35
CA VAL A 69 32.97 3.14 4.57
C VAL A 69 32.68 1.91 5.42
N LEU A 70 32.25 0.83 4.79
CA LEU A 70 32.14 -0.48 5.40
C LEU A 70 33.41 -1.30 5.17
N VAL A 71 33.93 -1.92 6.24
CA VAL A 71 35.05 -2.87 6.18
C VAL A 71 34.71 -4.05 7.07
N ASP A 72 34.57 -5.25 6.47
CA ASP A 72 34.14 -6.50 7.13
C ASP A 72 32.95 -6.31 8.08
N GLY A 73 31.86 -5.74 7.54
CA GLY A 73 30.63 -5.54 8.29
C GLY A 73 30.67 -4.44 9.36
N ARG A 74 31.72 -3.60 9.40
CA ARG A 74 31.85 -2.50 10.37
C ARG A 74 31.97 -1.14 9.68
N ILE A 75 31.32 -0.15 10.26
CA ILE A 75 31.36 1.24 9.81
C ILE A 75 32.66 1.89 10.31
N TYR A 76 33.49 2.32 9.37
CA TYR A 76 34.58 3.24 9.60
C TYR A 76 34.13 4.65 9.22
N SER A 77 34.60 5.63 9.99
CA SER A 77 34.34 7.04 9.74
C SER A 77 35.64 7.80 9.70
N LYS A 78 35.67 8.85 8.88
CA LYS A 78 36.74 9.83 8.85
C LYS A 78 36.13 11.21 8.88
N LYS A 79 36.54 12.02 9.84
CA LYS A 79 36.02 13.38 10.00
C LYS A 79 36.52 14.26 8.86
N ALA A 80 35.66 15.15 8.37
CA ALA A 80 36.06 16.14 7.36
C ALA A 80 37.31 16.92 7.82
N GLY A 81 38.30 17.02 6.93
CA GLY A 81 39.58 17.68 7.20
C GLY A 81 40.62 16.83 7.95
N THR A 82 40.39 15.52 8.10
CA THR A 82 41.35 14.57 8.69
C THR A 82 41.65 13.42 7.74
N ASP A 83 42.80 12.77 7.90
CA ASP A 83 43.22 11.63 7.07
C ASP A 83 43.02 10.25 7.75
N ASN A 84 42.69 10.24 9.04
CA ASN A 84 42.62 9.01 9.83
C ASN A 84 41.22 8.40 9.82
N TRP A 85 41.12 7.17 9.32
CA TRP A 85 39.92 6.34 9.47
C TRP A 85 39.90 5.67 10.85
N GLU A 86 38.74 5.72 11.51
CA GLU A 86 38.51 5.06 12.78
C GLU A 86 37.18 4.30 12.80
N LEU A 87 37.05 3.30 13.66
CA LEU A 87 35.77 2.64 13.90
C LEU A 87 34.75 3.66 14.41
N PHE A 88 33.63 3.80 13.70
CA PHE A 88 32.60 4.76 14.07
C PHE A 88 32.06 4.42 15.46
N LEU A 89 32.08 5.40 16.36
CA LEU A 89 31.74 5.24 17.78
C LEU A 89 32.52 4.12 18.49
N LYS A 90 33.76 3.87 18.06
CA LYS A 90 34.73 2.88 18.58
C LYS A 90 34.39 1.41 18.31
N THR A 91 33.18 1.09 17.89
CA THR A 91 32.75 -0.29 17.59
C THR A 91 32.57 -0.54 16.10
N GLY A 92 32.19 0.49 15.33
CA GLY A 92 31.74 0.35 13.96
C GLY A 92 30.41 -0.39 13.80
N LEU A 93 29.75 -0.75 14.90
CA LEU A 93 28.47 -1.45 14.93
C LEU A 93 27.44 -0.68 15.75
N PRO A 94 26.16 -0.62 15.33
CA PRO A 94 25.08 -0.09 16.14
C PRO A 94 24.99 -0.75 17.52
N PHE A 95 24.82 0.05 18.56
CA PHE A 95 24.62 -0.45 19.92
C PHE A 95 23.64 0.46 20.67
N SER A 96 22.88 -0.12 21.61
CA SER A 96 21.94 0.65 22.42
C SER A 96 22.64 1.32 23.62
N LYS A 97 22.42 2.63 23.80
CA LYS A 97 22.82 3.39 25.00
C LYS A 97 21.58 4.00 25.67
N GLY A 98 21.22 3.51 26.87
CA GLY A 98 20.18 4.10 27.72
C GLY A 98 18.94 3.24 27.94
N VAL A 99 17.90 3.85 28.53
CA VAL A 99 16.62 3.21 28.89
C VAL A 99 15.58 3.54 27.81
N GLY A 100 14.93 2.53 27.21
CA GLY A 100 13.77 2.72 26.33
C GLY A 100 13.92 2.31 24.85
N ASN A 101 15.14 2.11 24.34
CA ASN A 101 15.38 1.60 22.98
C ASN A 101 16.52 0.55 23.00
N LYS A 102 16.33 -0.51 23.80
CA LYS A 102 17.29 -1.59 23.93
C LYS A 102 17.14 -2.53 22.72
N PHE A 103 18.22 -2.71 21.98
CA PHE A 103 18.33 -3.69 20.92
C PHE A 103 19.70 -4.37 21.01
N GLU A 104 19.76 -5.60 20.52
CA GLU A 104 20.99 -6.37 20.39
C GLU A 104 21.87 -5.77 19.30
N THR A 105 23.17 -5.64 19.57
CA THR A 105 24.15 -5.21 18.57
C THR A 105 24.16 -6.22 17.42
N PRO A 106 23.98 -5.77 16.16
CA PRO A 106 24.00 -6.66 15.01
C PRO A 106 25.41 -7.26 14.80
N SER A 107 25.47 -8.38 14.10
CA SER A 107 26.75 -9.04 13.81
C SER A 107 27.58 -8.27 12.78
N LYS A 108 26.90 -7.77 11.73
CA LYS A 108 27.49 -7.04 10.60
C LYS A 108 26.52 -5.98 10.08
N ILE A 109 27.08 -4.96 9.44
CA ILE A 109 26.37 -3.95 8.65
C ILE A 109 26.75 -4.14 7.18
N PHE A 110 25.74 -4.22 6.30
CA PHE A 110 25.95 -4.44 4.85
C PHE A 110 25.69 -3.20 4.01
N GLU A 111 24.89 -2.26 4.50
CA GLU A 111 24.57 -1.06 3.75
C GLU A 111 24.57 0.18 4.64
N ILE A 112 25.03 1.32 4.10
CA ILE A 112 25.03 2.63 4.76
C ILE A 112 24.60 3.73 3.79
N CYS A 113 24.00 4.78 4.33
CA CYS A 113 23.76 6.03 3.60
C CYS A 113 23.81 7.20 4.60
N ALA A 114 24.45 8.29 4.18
CA ALA A 114 24.52 9.52 4.98
C ALA A 114 24.10 10.72 4.13
N ASP A 115 23.22 11.55 4.70
CA ASP A 115 22.83 12.84 4.12
C ASP A 115 22.65 13.88 5.24
N ALA A 116 23.05 15.12 4.96
CA ALA A 116 23.09 16.21 5.94
C ALA A 116 23.73 15.80 7.29
N ASP A 117 22.94 15.64 8.34
CA ASP A 117 23.36 15.28 9.70
C ASP A 117 22.92 13.88 10.14
N SER A 118 22.52 13.03 9.19
CA SER A 118 21.99 11.67 9.45
C SER A 118 22.90 10.60 8.84
N LEU A 119 23.04 9.48 9.55
CA LEU A 119 23.63 8.23 9.07
C LEU A 119 22.66 7.08 9.34
N TYR A 120 22.32 6.36 8.29
CA TYR A 120 21.50 5.16 8.34
C TYR A 120 22.29 3.94 7.89
N ALA A 121 22.01 2.80 8.50
CA ALA A 121 22.70 1.54 8.28
C ALA A 121 21.71 0.37 8.28
N PHE A 122 21.93 -0.63 7.43
CA PHE A 122 21.21 -1.91 7.45
C PHE A 122 22.13 -3.06 7.85
N ASP A 123 21.67 -3.90 8.78
CA ASP A 123 22.37 -5.15 9.13
C ASP A 123 22.15 -6.26 8.12
N ASP A 124 22.83 -7.39 8.29
CA ASP A 124 22.74 -8.58 7.42
C ASP A 124 21.32 -9.16 7.30
N GLN A 125 20.45 -8.86 8.28
CA GLN A 125 19.05 -9.28 8.30
C GLN A 125 18.10 -8.20 7.72
N GLY A 126 18.64 -7.09 7.21
CA GLY A 126 17.89 -6.00 6.61
C GLY A 126 17.20 -5.08 7.63
N PHE A 127 17.54 -5.12 8.92
CA PHE A 127 17.02 -4.15 9.89
C PHE A 127 17.77 -2.83 9.84
N ILE A 128 17.02 -1.74 9.96
CA ILE A 128 17.58 -0.40 9.94
C ILE A 128 18.10 0.06 11.31
N TYR A 129 19.16 0.85 11.28
CA TYR A 129 19.68 1.63 12.39
C TYR A 129 19.94 3.06 11.93
N GLY A 130 19.50 4.03 12.71
CA GLY A 130 19.71 5.45 12.43
C GLY A 130 20.46 6.16 13.55
N THR A 131 21.28 7.15 13.20
CA THR A 131 21.87 8.08 14.16
C THR A 131 22.10 9.46 13.54
N PHE A 132 22.03 10.50 14.37
CA PHE A 132 22.46 11.85 14.00
C PHE A 132 23.93 12.06 14.31
N ILE A 133 24.62 12.90 13.53
CA ILE A 133 26.08 13.10 13.61
C ILE A 133 26.49 14.57 13.82
N ALA A 134 25.54 15.46 14.09
CA ALA A 134 25.80 16.87 14.39
C ALA A 134 25.06 17.37 15.66
N ASP A 135 25.67 18.31 16.39
CA ASP A 135 25.15 18.86 17.65
C ASP A 135 23.88 19.73 17.48
N GLY A 136 23.52 20.09 16.24
CA GLY A 136 22.30 20.80 15.88
C GLY A 136 21.12 19.89 15.49
N ALA A 137 21.28 18.57 15.59
CA ALA A 137 20.27 17.61 15.16
C ALA A 137 18.98 17.66 16.00
N PRO A 138 17.83 17.16 15.47
CA PRO A 138 16.55 17.14 16.17
C PRO A 138 16.56 16.37 17.50
N GLU A 139 17.53 15.47 17.64
CA GLU A 139 17.76 14.61 18.80
C GLU A 139 19.25 14.51 19.14
N ARG A 140 19.56 13.79 20.23
CA ARG A 140 20.94 13.70 20.71
C ARG A 140 21.81 12.94 19.68
N PRO A 141 22.88 13.56 19.16
CA PRO A 141 23.76 12.94 18.17
C PRO A 141 24.56 11.78 18.77
N PHE A 142 25.10 10.95 17.88
CA PHE A 142 25.95 9.80 18.14
C PHE A 142 25.26 8.76 19.06
N ARG A 143 23.95 8.61 18.87
CA ARG A 143 23.12 7.59 19.53
C ARG A 143 22.37 6.80 18.48
N TRP A 144 22.60 5.50 18.46
CA TRP A 144 21.91 4.58 17.56
C TRP A 144 20.48 4.32 18.02
N LYS A 145 19.61 4.14 17.04
CA LYS A 145 18.22 3.70 17.19
C LYS A 145 17.90 2.63 16.18
N LYS A 146 17.11 1.62 16.57
CA LYS A 146 16.56 0.59 15.68
C LYS A 146 15.09 0.84 15.26
N LEU A 147 14.44 1.80 15.91
CA LEU A 147 13.04 2.13 15.67
C LEU A 147 12.93 3.26 14.65
N PHE A 148 12.03 3.11 13.69
CA PHE A 148 11.77 4.06 12.61
C PHE A 148 10.25 4.27 12.45
N GLY A 149 9.90 5.42 11.88
CA GLY A 149 8.53 5.73 11.47
C GLY A 149 7.60 6.18 12.60
N PHE A 150 6.63 7.01 12.24
CA PHE A 150 5.56 7.49 13.10
C PHE A 150 4.29 6.73 12.73
N PRO A 151 3.37 6.42 13.66
CA PRO A 151 3.26 6.87 15.05
C PRO A 151 3.82 5.94 16.11
N LYS A 152 4.03 4.66 15.77
CA LYS A 152 4.40 3.65 16.76
C LYS A 152 5.90 3.49 16.98
N PHE A 153 6.75 4.00 16.08
CA PHE A 153 8.19 3.78 16.07
C PHE A 153 8.54 2.30 16.25
N ASN A 154 8.49 1.54 15.15
CA ASN A 154 8.80 0.12 15.18
C ASN A 154 10.04 -0.20 14.35
N ASN A 155 10.51 -1.45 14.42
CA ASN A 155 11.54 -1.95 13.52
C ASN A 155 11.04 -1.88 12.07
N LEU A 156 11.85 -1.26 11.20
CA LEU A 156 11.77 -1.38 9.75
C LEU A 156 12.79 -2.44 9.32
N GLN A 157 12.33 -3.37 8.49
CA GLN A 157 13.14 -4.44 7.91
C GLN A 157 12.88 -4.49 6.41
N GLN A 158 13.93 -4.51 5.59
CA GLN A 158 13.79 -4.70 4.15
C GLN A 158 13.02 -5.99 3.85
N ASN A 159 11.96 -5.86 3.05
CA ASN A 159 11.15 -6.98 2.58
C ASN A 159 11.55 -7.38 1.15
N ASP A 160 10.88 -8.38 0.61
CA ASP A 160 11.06 -8.89 -0.76
C ASP A 160 10.89 -7.83 -1.85
N GLN A 161 10.11 -6.76 -1.63
CA GLN A 161 9.96 -5.66 -2.59
C GLN A 161 11.25 -4.84 -2.76
N VAL A 162 12.08 -4.73 -1.72
CA VAL A 162 13.27 -3.84 -1.74
C VAL A 162 14.60 -4.55 -1.48
N VAL A 163 14.60 -5.81 -1.01
CA VAL A 163 15.84 -6.52 -0.67
C VAL A 163 16.75 -6.72 -1.90
N SER A 164 16.15 -6.88 -3.09
CA SER A 164 16.86 -7.07 -4.37
C SER A 164 17.00 -5.76 -5.17
N LYS A 165 16.87 -4.61 -4.51
CA LYS A 165 17.02 -3.27 -5.10
C LYS A 165 18.28 -3.11 -5.96
N ARG A 166 18.21 -2.21 -6.94
CA ARG A 166 19.37 -1.74 -7.70
C ARG A 166 20.23 -0.76 -6.89
N GLY A 167 19.58 0.03 -6.04
CA GLY A 167 20.22 0.96 -5.12
C GLY A 167 19.20 1.53 -4.13
N TRP A 168 19.70 2.18 -3.09
CA TRP A 168 18.91 3.00 -2.18
C TRP A 168 19.70 4.22 -1.74
N SER A 169 18.99 5.25 -1.30
CA SER A 169 19.57 6.44 -0.71
C SER A 169 18.57 7.09 0.22
N MET A 170 19.03 8.07 1.01
CA MET A 170 18.16 8.89 1.82
C MET A 170 18.24 10.37 1.45
N GLY A 171 17.15 11.08 1.68
CA GLY A 171 17.04 12.53 1.56
C GLY A 171 16.71 13.13 2.91
N CYS A 172 17.30 14.29 3.19
CA CYS A 172 17.02 15.03 4.40
C CYS A 172 17.28 16.54 4.21
N ARG A 173 16.25 17.36 4.42
CA ARG A 173 16.36 18.83 4.43
C ARG A 173 16.73 19.34 5.83
N ARG A 174 17.83 20.10 5.90
CA ARG A 174 18.38 20.73 7.12
C ARG A 174 18.71 22.21 6.90
N GLY A 175 19.26 22.86 7.93
CA GLY A 175 19.67 24.25 7.87
C GLY A 175 20.70 24.58 6.77
N ASP A 176 21.42 23.59 6.25
CA ASP A 176 22.33 23.77 5.11
C ASP A 176 21.60 24.00 3.77
N ILE A 177 20.38 23.48 3.63
CA ILE A 177 19.46 23.79 2.52
C ILE A 177 18.62 25.04 2.85
N LEU A 178 18.18 25.17 4.10
CA LEU A 178 17.35 26.24 4.66
C LEU A 178 15.95 26.42 4.07
N TRP A 179 15.75 26.26 2.76
CA TRP A 179 14.44 26.31 2.13
C TRP A 179 14.36 25.39 0.93
N TYR A 180 13.15 25.00 0.58
CA TYR A 180 12.84 24.46 -0.73
C TYR A 180 11.98 25.45 -1.51
N GLU A 181 11.99 25.36 -2.83
CA GLU A 181 11.12 26.14 -3.73
C GLU A 181 10.08 25.22 -4.36
N ASP A 182 8.80 25.63 -4.34
CA ASP A 182 7.72 24.91 -5.00
C ASP A 182 7.69 25.17 -6.53
N ILE A 183 6.75 24.54 -7.25
CA ILE A 183 6.63 24.68 -8.72
C ILE A 183 6.36 26.11 -9.20
N TYR A 184 5.93 27.01 -8.33
CA TYR A 184 5.72 28.43 -8.63
C TYR A 184 6.86 29.33 -8.16
N GLY A 185 7.94 28.74 -7.63
CA GLY A 185 9.10 29.44 -7.10
C GLY A 185 8.87 30.02 -5.70
N ASN A 186 7.81 29.63 -5.00
CA ASN A 186 7.61 30.06 -3.62
C ASN A 186 8.58 29.33 -2.72
N GLN A 187 9.33 30.10 -1.93
CA GLN A 187 10.24 29.53 -0.95
C GLN A 187 9.52 29.13 0.32
N HIS A 188 9.85 27.96 0.84
CA HIS A 188 9.33 27.43 2.09
C HIS A 188 10.49 26.94 2.95
N HIS A 189 10.58 27.47 4.17
CA HIS A 189 11.64 27.14 5.10
C HIS A 189 11.64 25.64 5.42
N TYR A 190 12.81 25.00 5.54
CA TYR A 190 12.98 23.54 5.73
C TYR A 190 12.32 22.91 6.97
N GLY A 191 11.68 23.70 7.83
CA GLY A 191 11.39 23.33 9.20
C GLY A 191 9.92 23.42 9.59
N THR A 192 9.30 22.26 9.84
CA THR A 192 8.48 22.05 11.05
C THR A 192 8.77 20.68 11.67
N MET A 193 9.17 19.68 10.84
CA MET A 193 9.49 18.32 11.33
C MET A 193 10.82 17.71 10.85
N GLY A 194 11.53 18.28 9.86
CA GLY A 194 12.87 17.81 9.48
C GLY A 194 12.92 16.30 9.24
N LEU A 195 11.98 15.81 8.44
CA LEU A 195 11.77 14.38 8.25
C LEU A 195 12.89 13.76 7.40
N GLU A 196 13.15 12.48 7.63
CA GLU A 196 14.08 11.67 6.83
C GLU A 196 13.31 10.69 5.94
N THR A 197 13.49 10.81 4.63
CA THR A 197 12.90 9.91 3.64
C THR A 197 13.95 8.94 3.10
N LEU A 198 13.61 7.66 3.04
CA LEU A 198 14.41 6.59 2.45
C LEU A 198 13.79 6.16 1.12
N TYR A 199 14.61 6.02 0.08
CA TYR A 199 14.19 5.69 -1.28
C TYR A 199 14.91 4.43 -1.76
N PHE A 200 14.16 3.51 -2.35
CA PHE A 200 14.63 2.20 -2.81
C PHE A 200 14.22 2.01 -4.26
N LEU A 201 15.21 1.94 -5.16
CA LEU A 201 14.96 1.60 -6.56
C LEU A 201 14.86 0.08 -6.69
N THR A 202 13.68 -0.42 -7.05
CA THR A 202 13.38 -1.86 -7.16
C THR A 202 14.27 -2.55 -8.19
N SER A 203 14.29 -3.89 -8.13
CA SER A 203 15.11 -4.72 -9.02
C SER A 203 14.81 -4.54 -10.51
N ASP A 204 13.56 -4.23 -10.87
CA ASP A 204 13.12 -3.92 -12.23
C ASP A 204 13.60 -2.55 -12.74
N GLY A 205 14.01 -1.64 -11.84
CA GLY A 205 14.42 -0.27 -12.16
C GLY A 205 13.28 0.68 -12.50
N MET A 206 12.02 0.25 -12.36
CA MET A 206 10.83 1.02 -12.76
C MET A 206 10.02 1.55 -11.57
N HIS A 207 10.32 1.14 -10.34
CA HIS A 207 9.61 1.61 -9.15
C HIS A 207 10.57 2.16 -8.10
N ILE A 208 10.19 3.30 -7.49
CA ILE A 208 10.89 3.84 -6.33
C ILE A 208 10.00 3.64 -5.11
N ARG A 209 10.28 2.62 -4.30
CA ARG A 209 9.62 2.44 -3.00
C ARG A 209 10.21 3.42 -2.01
N PHE A 210 9.38 4.02 -1.17
CA PHE A 210 9.87 4.95 -0.16
C PHE A 210 9.16 4.80 1.19
N THR A 211 9.84 5.27 2.22
CA THR A 211 9.30 5.38 3.58
C THR A 211 9.90 6.60 4.26
N ASP A 212 9.13 7.23 5.13
CA ASP A 212 9.52 8.46 5.80
C ASP A 212 9.38 8.30 7.32
N SER A 213 10.20 9.03 8.08
CA SER A 213 10.13 9.10 9.53
C SER A 213 8.74 9.49 10.08
N GLY A 214 7.91 10.20 9.31
CA GLY A 214 6.50 10.57 9.58
C GLY A 214 5.47 9.51 9.19
N LEU A 215 5.90 8.38 8.62
CA LEU A 215 5.04 7.31 8.11
C LEU A 215 5.20 6.01 8.90
N PRO A 216 4.21 5.09 8.82
CA PRO A 216 4.39 3.74 9.32
C PRO A 216 5.64 3.08 8.68
N PRO A 217 6.44 2.34 9.45
CA PRO A 217 7.67 1.73 8.94
C PRO A 217 7.36 0.50 8.07
N ASP A 218 7.02 0.76 6.81
CA ASP A 218 6.81 -0.18 5.71
C ASP A 218 7.26 0.42 4.36
N PHE A 219 7.16 -0.35 3.28
CA PHE A 219 7.50 0.05 1.91
C PHE A 219 6.27 0.11 0.98
N SER A 220 5.09 0.40 1.55
CA SER A 220 3.81 0.36 0.83
C SER A 220 3.59 1.50 -0.16
N ARG A 221 4.49 2.49 -0.16
CA ARG A 221 4.38 3.71 -0.95
C ARG A 221 5.41 3.73 -2.05
N GLN A 222 5.07 4.42 -3.13
CA GLN A 222 5.92 4.49 -4.30
C GLN A 222 5.85 5.84 -5.00
N ILE A 223 6.98 6.23 -5.58
CA ILE A 223 7.11 7.35 -6.50
C ILE A 223 7.34 6.77 -7.89
N GLU A 224 6.66 7.35 -8.86
CA GLU A 224 6.79 6.97 -10.26
C GLU A 224 8.13 7.45 -10.83
N VAL A 225 8.80 6.60 -11.61
CA VAL A 225 10.00 6.95 -12.39
C VAL A 225 9.62 7.83 -13.61
N PRO A 226 10.58 8.49 -14.29
CA PRO A 226 10.29 9.28 -15.48
C PRO A 226 9.55 8.51 -16.59
N LEU A 227 9.00 9.27 -17.54
CA LEU A 227 8.30 8.73 -18.72
C LEU A 227 7.08 7.89 -18.35
N ASP A 228 6.22 8.43 -17.48
CA ASP A 228 4.98 7.78 -17.03
C ASP A 228 5.23 6.36 -16.47
N GLY A 229 6.25 6.25 -15.61
CA GLY A 229 6.59 5.00 -14.92
C GLY A 229 7.38 4.01 -15.78
N ARG A 230 7.79 4.41 -16.99
CA ARG A 230 8.41 3.48 -17.95
C ARG A 230 9.94 3.52 -17.97
N PHE A 231 10.58 4.53 -17.37
CA PHE A 231 12.03 4.61 -17.41
C PHE A 231 12.70 3.52 -16.58
N ILE A 232 13.53 2.69 -17.21
CA ILE A 232 14.32 1.66 -16.52
C ILE A 232 15.62 2.30 -16.00
N SER A 233 15.63 2.65 -14.71
CA SER A 233 16.82 3.20 -14.05
C SER A 233 17.75 2.11 -13.54
N GLU A 234 19.05 2.25 -13.74
CA GLU A 234 20.11 1.34 -13.28
C GLU A 234 20.57 1.65 -11.85
N ASN A 235 20.38 2.89 -11.36
CA ASN A 235 20.73 3.27 -9.99
C ASN A 235 19.97 4.52 -9.51
N ILE A 236 20.06 4.80 -8.22
CA ILE A 236 19.46 5.96 -7.55
C ILE A 236 20.46 6.58 -6.57
N SER A 237 20.51 7.91 -6.52
CA SER A 237 21.15 8.66 -5.44
C SER A 237 20.25 9.81 -5.02
N VAL A 238 20.20 10.13 -3.73
CA VAL A 238 19.31 11.15 -3.18
C VAL A 238 20.08 12.04 -2.21
N SER A 239 19.78 13.34 -2.22
CA SER A 239 20.26 14.30 -1.23
C SER A 239 19.32 15.50 -1.15
N GLY A 240 18.92 15.87 0.07
CA GLY A 240 17.94 16.95 0.26
C GLY A 240 16.64 16.74 -0.50
N ASP A 241 16.15 15.50 -0.47
CA ASP A 241 14.92 15.03 -1.10
C ASP A 241 14.89 15.16 -2.64
N THR A 242 16.04 15.48 -3.25
CA THR A 242 16.23 15.44 -4.70
C THR A 242 16.80 14.11 -5.13
N ILE A 243 15.99 13.36 -5.87
CA ILE A 243 16.35 12.08 -6.48
C ILE A 243 17.16 12.35 -7.75
N PHE A 244 18.19 11.54 -7.97
CA PHE A 244 18.99 11.46 -9.19
C PHE A 244 19.01 10.01 -9.70
N LEU A 245 18.58 9.82 -10.94
CA LEU A 245 18.50 8.53 -11.62
C LEU A 245 19.41 8.50 -12.84
N ILE A 246 19.87 7.29 -13.21
CA ILE A 246 20.63 7.04 -14.44
C ILE A 246 20.18 5.73 -15.08
N GLY A 247 19.98 5.72 -16.40
CA GLY A 247 19.63 4.53 -17.18
C GLY A 247 20.84 3.94 -17.92
N ASN A 248 20.61 2.84 -18.64
CA ASN A 248 21.64 2.07 -19.36
C ASN A 248 22.38 2.80 -20.49
N ARG A 249 21.83 3.90 -21.01
CA ARG A 249 22.43 4.74 -22.06
C ARG A 249 23.05 6.01 -21.48
N GLY A 250 23.05 6.15 -20.15
CA GLY A 250 23.49 7.37 -19.47
C GLY A 250 22.44 8.47 -19.49
N THR A 251 21.18 8.16 -19.86
CA THR A 251 20.07 9.10 -19.69
C THR A 251 19.86 9.35 -18.20
N MET A 252 19.69 10.61 -17.82
CA MET A 252 19.68 11.03 -16.43
C MET A 252 18.48 11.91 -16.13
N PHE A 253 17.91 11.74 -14.94
CA PHE A 253 16.76 12.52 -14.47
C PHE A 253 16.92 12.91 -13.01
N THR A 254 16.35 14.06 -12.65
CA THR A 254 16.27 14.50 -11.26
C THR A 254 14.88 15.00 -10.90
N ARG A 255 14.48 14.84 -9.63
CA ARG A 255 13.21 15.34 -9.09
C ARG A 255 13.31 15.54 -7.59
N LEU A 256 12.93 16.71 -7.07
CA LEU A 256 12.72 16.96 -5.66
C LEU A 256 11.32 16.51 -5.28
N ILE A 257 11.26 15.45 -4.48
CA ILE A 257 9.99 14.90 -4.02
C ILE A 257 10.15 14.10 -2.73
N ASP A 258 9.34 14.43 -1.74
CA ASP A 258 9.11 13.65 -0.53
C ASP A 258 7.62 13.65 -0.16
N PHE A 259 7.28 12.98 0.94
CA PHE A 259 5.90 12.82 1.40
C PHE A 259 5.17 14.15 1.63
N ASP A 260 5.89 15.18 2.09
CA ASP A 260 5.33 16.50 2.35
C ASP A 260 5.17 17.27 1.03
N THR A 261 6.20 17.31 0.19
CA THR A 261 6.17 18.10 -1.06
C THR A 261 5.21 17.54 -2.10
N MET A 262 4.86 16.25 -2.03
CA MET A 262 3.88 15.62 -2.92
C MET A 262 2.42 15.86 -2.52
N GLY A 263 2.14 16.54 -1.40
CA GLY A 263 0.76 16.83 -0.98
C GLY A 263 0.15 15.82 -0.03
N CYS A 264 0.85 14.73 0.31
CA CYS A 264 0.28 13.61 1.06
C CYS A 264 0.14 13.88 2.57
N ASP A 265 0.62 15.02 3.06
CA ASP A 265 0.49 15.43 4.47
C ASP A 265 -0.37 16.70 4.68
N PRO A 266 -1.69 16.64 4.40
CA PRO A 266 -2.59 17.77 4.58
C PRO A 266 -2.97 18.04 6.04
N MET A 267 -2.55 17.18 6.97
CA MET A 267 -2.71 17.43 8.41
C MET A 267 -1.75 18.52 8.89
N PHE A 268 -0.59 18.69 8.25
CA PHE A 268 0.41 19.66 8.69
C PHE A 268 0.67 20.77 7.68
N PHE A 269 0.40 20.58 6.41
CA PHE A 269 0.68 21.60 5.40
C PHE A 269 -0.58 22.08 4.70
N GLN A 270 -0.52 23.30 4.21
CA GLN A 270 -1.54 23.86 3.32
C GLN A 270 -1.04 23.62 1.90
N TYR A 271 -1.94 23.26 0.99
CA TYR A 271 -1.61 23.06 -0.41
C TYR A 271 -2.51 23.91 -1.32
N THR A 272 -2.10 24.10 -2.57
CA THR A 272 -2.87 24.81 -3.59
C THR A 272 -2.48 24.35 -4.98
N TYR A 273 -3.43 24.21 -5.89
CA TYR A 273 -3.18 24.03 -7.33
C TYR A 273 -3.13 25.36 -8.07
N ASP A 274 -3.47 26.46 -7.39
CA ASP A 274 -3.42 27.80 -7.95
C ASP A 274 -2.19 28.55 -7.46
N LYS A 275 -1.65 29.40 -8.34
CA LYS A 275 -0.55 30.31 -7.99
C LYS A 275 -1.02 31.35 -6.97
N VAL A 276 -0.58 31.20 -5.73
CA VAL A 276 -0.84 32.16 -4.64
C VAL A 276 0.38 33.05 -4.37
N PRO A 277 0.20 34.33 -4.00
CA PRO A 277 1.31 35.19 -3.61
C PRO A 277 1.99 34.70 -2.31
N GLN A 278 3.29 34.45 -2.37
CA GLN A 278 4.11 34.16 -1.19
C GLN A 278 4.57 35.47 -0.53
N LYS A 279 4.24 35.63 0.76
CA LYS A 279 4.56 36.84 1.55
C LYS A 279 5.86 36.73 2.32
N TYR A 280 6.33 35.51 2.56
CA TYR A 280 7.51 35.24 3.38
C TYR A 280 8.61 34.60 2.53
N SER A 281 9.86 34.97 2.79
CA SER A 281 11.00 34.29 2.19
C SER A 281 11.23 32.92 2.85
N GLY A 282 11.98 32.03 2.18
CA GLY A 282 12.36 30.73 2.74
C GLY A 282 13.27 30.81 3.97
N ARG A 283 13.85 31.98 4.25
CA ARG A 283 14.62 32.22 5.47
C ARG A 283 13.72 32.45 6.68
N GLU A 284 12.47 32.82 6.46
CA GLU A 284 11.50 33.09 7.51
C GLU A 284 10.70 31.82 7.79
N TYR A 285 10.72 31.36 9.04
CA TYR A 285 9.97 30.18 9.47
C TYR A 285 8.47 30.26 9.14
N LEU A 286 7.89 31.47 9.05
CA LEU A 286 6.49 31.69 8.71
C LEU A 286 6.11 31.26 7.29
N SER A 287 7.08 31.12 6.38
CA SER A 287 6.85 30.55 5.03
C SER A 287 6.33 29.09 5.07
N ASN A 288 6.47 28.37 6.20
CA ASN A 288 5.85 27.05 6.38
C ASN A 288 4.32 27.07 6.57
N TYR A 289 3.73 28.26 6.72
CA TYR A 289 2.29 28.42 6.94
C TYR A 289 1.58 29.01 5.71
N SER A 290 2.30 29.25 4.62
CA SER A 290 1.69 29.53 3.32
C SER A 290 1.33 28.22 2.61
N PRO A 291 0.37 28.24 1.67
CA PRO A 291 0.09 27.09 0.82
C PRO A 291 1.31 26.72 -0.03
N TRP A 292 1.58 25.42 -0.12
CA TRP A 292 2.59 24.78 -0.96
C TRP A 292 1.95 24.43 -2.31
N ALA A 293 2.60 24.79 -3.41
CA ALA A 293 2.03 24.49 -4.74
C ALA A 293 2.02 23.00 -5.05
N LEU A 294 0.91 22.55 -5.64
CA LEU A 294 0.70 21.24 -6.26
C LEU A 294 0.35 21.41 -7.74
N PRO A 295 0.57 20.38 -8.59
CA PRO A 295 1.27 19.13 -8.28
C PRO A 295 2.75 19.37 -7.91
N ALA A 296 3.42 18.37 -7.37
CA ALA A 296 4.87 18.45 -7.15
C ALA A 296 5.61 18.67 -8.48
N GLU A 297 6.88 19.12 -8.41
CA GLU A 297 7.66 19.28 -9.64
C GLU A 297 7.83 17.96 -10.39
N ASP A 298 7.87 18.04 -11.72
CA ASP A 298 8.02 16.88 -12.59
C ASP A 298 9.50 16.46 -12.71
N TRP A 299 9.74 15.27 -13.27
CA TRP A 299 11.07 14.79 -13.59
C TRP A 299 11.77 15.71 -14.60
N LYS A 300 12.91 16.27 -14.19
CA LYS A 300 13.78 17.05 -15.07
C LYS A 300 14.85 16.15 -15.68
N ARG A 301 14.82 16.00 -17.01
CA ARG A 301 15.93 15.37 -17.75
C ARG A 301 17.19 16.22 -17.60
N GLN A 302 18.32 15.57 -17.33
CA GLN A 302 19.63 16.19 -17.24
C GLN A 302 20.35 16.14 -18.59
N GLU A 303 21.23 17.10 -18.83
CA GLU A 303 22.08 17.11 -20.02
C GLU A 303 22.95 15.86 -20.09
N GLY A 304 23.11 15.32 -21.30
CA GLY A 304 23.95 14.15 -21.54
C GLY A 304 25.43 14.46 -21.34
N ILE A 305 26.21 13.43 -20.99
CA ILE A 305 27.67 13.52 -20.99
C ILE A 305 28.16 13.13 -22.38
N ASN A 306 28.89 14.02 -23.05
CA ASN A 306 29.51 13.71 -24.33
C ASN A 306 30.67 12.74 -24.12
N LEU A 307 30.52 11.52 -24.65
CA LEU A 307 31.53 10.47 -24.57
C LEU A 307 32.32 10.43 -25.88
N GLU A 308 33.64 10.52 -25.77
CA GLU A 308 34.58 10.45 -26.88
C GLU A 308 35.66 9.42 -26.59
N GLY A 309 36.26 8.83 -27.64
CA GLY A 309 37.37 7.90 -27.48
C GLY A 309 37.01 6.70 -26.60
N LYS A 310 37.76 6.51 -25.51
CA LYS A 310 37.55 5.43 -24.54
C LYS A 310 36.61 5.79 -23.39
N ALA A 311 35.97 6.96 -23.43
CA ALA A 311 35.12 7.42 -22.35
C ALA A 311 33.89 6.51 -22.20
N ARG A 312 33.63 6.10 -20.97
CA ARG A 312 32.50 5.23 -20.60
C ARG A 312 31.91 5.68 -19.26
N LEU A 313 30.59 5.54 -19.13
CA LEU A 313 29.88 5.82 -17.88
C LEU A 313 29.57 4.53 -17.14
N THR A 314 29.45 4.64 -15.82
CA THR A 314 28.97 3.57 -14.93
C THR A 314 27.61 3.94 -14.35
N LYS A 315 26.94 2.96 -13.76
CA LYS A 315 25.72 3.19 -12.98
C LYS A 315 25.98 3.90 -11.65
N MET A 316 27.24 4.17 -11.28
CA MET A 316 27.60 4.72 -9.98
C MET A 316 27.49 6.24 -10.02
N ILE A 317 26.44 6.75 -9.37
CA ILE A 317 26.06 8.17 -9.39
C ILE A 317 25.99 8.74 -7.99
N SER A 318 26.12 10.05 -7.86
CA SER A 318 25.95 10.74 -6.59
C SER A 318 25.31 12.10 -6.76
N ILE A 319 24.50 12.47 -5.79
CA ILE A 319 24.04 13.84 -5.59
C ILE A 319 24.37 14.26 -4.16
N ALA A 320 24.81 15.50 -3.97
CA ALA A 320 25.10 16.05 -2.65
C ALA A 320 24.76 17.54 -2.54
N GLN A 321 24.22 17.94 -1.39
CA GLN A 321 24.00 19.32 -1.01
C GLN A 321 25.31 20.13 -0.99
N THR A 322 25.28 21.34 -1.54
CA THR A 322 26.42 22.28 -1.55
C THR A 322 26.05 23.67 -1.00
N GLY A 323 24.78 23.88 -0.62
CA GLY A 323 24.28 25.19 -0.16
C GLY A 323 22.77 25.25 -0.08
N LEU A 324 22.23 26.48 -0.14
CA LEU A 324 20.83 26.79 0.14
C LEU A 324 19.92 26.63 -1.09
N GLY A 325 18.64 26.30 -0.88
CA GLY A 325 17.63 26.20 -1.94
C GLY A 325 17.73 24.93 -2.80
N ASN A 326 16.84 24.80 -3.79
CA ASN A 326 16.72 23.59 -4.64
C ASN A 326 17.93 23.38 -5.57
N GLU A 327 18.60 24.45 -6.01
CA GLU A 327 19.64 24.34 -7.04
C GLU A 327 21.03 23.97 -6.49
N SER A 328 21.24 24.11 -5.18
CA SER A 328 22.55 23.95 -4.53
C SER A 328 22.91 22.48 -4.29
N ARG A 329 23.02 21.72 -5.38
CA ARG A 329 23.39 20.31 -5.40
C ARG A 329 24.41 20.03 -6.50
N GLU A 330 25.43 19.23 -6.19
CA GLU A 330 26.39 18.70 -7.16
C GLU A 330 25.95 17.30 -7.60
N LEU A 331 25.93 17.04 -8.91
CA LEU A 331 25.75 15.73 -9.52
C LEU A 331 27.10 15.15 -9.90
N ARG A 332 27.31 13.86 -9.67
CA ARG A 332 28.50 13.12 -10.09
C ARG A 332 28.13 11.80 -10.77
N VAL A 333 28.84 11.44 -11.83
CA VAL A 333 28.73 10.16 -12.53
C VAL A 333 30.12 9.56 -12.69
N ALA A 334 30.37 8.41 -12.08
CA ALA A 334 31.65 7.74 -12.19
C ALA A 334 31.83 7.13 -13.59
N GLY A 335 33.07 7.14 -14.08
CA GLY A 335 33.38 6.65 -15.41
C GLY A 335 34.85 6.78 -15.78
N THR A 336 35.09 6.82 -17.09
CA THR A 336 36.42 7.00 -17.67
C THR A 336 36.42 8.15 -18.66
N ASP A 337 37.57 8.83 -18.81
CA ASP A 337 37.76 9.86 -19.82
C ASP A 337 38.07 9.28 -21.21
N LYS A 338 38.31 10.18 -22.18
CA LYS A 338 38.65 9.83 -23.56
C LYS A 338 39.90 8.95 -23.71
N ASP A 339 40.81 9.01 -22.75
CA ASP A 339 42.06 8.23 -22.73
C ASP A 339 41.90 6.92 -21.94
N GLY A 340 40.76 6.73 -21.26
CA GLY A 340 40.43 5.57 -20.44
C GLY A 340 40.85 5.71 -18.98
N LYS A 341 41.22 6.91 -18.51
CA LYS A 341 41.56 7.15 -17.09
C LYS A 341 40.30 7.21 -16.27
N THR A 342 40.33 6.61 -15.08
CA THR A 342 39.21 6.60 -14.15
C THR A 342 38.98 7.97 -13.51
N GLY A 343 37.73 8.24 -13.14
CA GLY A 343 37.34 9.47 -12.47
C GLY A 343 35.82 9.63 -12.47
N PHE A 344 35.35 10.86 -12.36
CA PHE A 344 33.92 11.15 -12.41
C PHE A 344 33.64 12.44 -13.17
N TYR A 345 32.49 12.47 -13.84
CA TYR A 345 31.92 13.68 -14.42
C TYR A 345 31.13 14.41 -13.34
N SER A 346 31.33 15.71 -13.21
CA SER A 346 30.63 16.55 -12.24
C SER A 346 30.01 17.79 -12.87
N LYS A 347 28.85 18.20 -12.35
CA LYS A 347 28.23 19.50 -12.59
C LYS A 347 27.30 19.89 -11.44
N MET A 348 26.98 21.18 -11.34
CA MET A 348 25.86 21.63 -10.50
C MET A 348 24.52 21.23 -11.13
N LEU A 349 23.49 21.03 -10.32
CA LEU A 349 22.17 20.52 -10.75
C LEU A 349 21.65 21.19 -12.04
N ASN A 350 21.69 22.53 -12.09
CA ASN A 350 21.20 23.31 -13.23
C ASN A 350 22.28 23.79 -14.21
N ALA A 351 23.55 23.40 -14.00
CA ALA A 351 24.59 23.68 -14.99
C ALA A 351 24.39 22.83 -16.25
N ALA A 352 24.74 23.39 -17.42
CA ALA A 352 24.62 22.71 -18.71
C ALA A 352 25.79 21.74 -18.98
N GLU A 353 27.00 22.10 -18.53
CA GLU A 353 28.22 21.37 -18.90
C GLU A 353 28.71 20.44 -17.80
N TRP A 354 29.11 19.24 -18.20
CA TRP A 354 29.81 18.26 -17.37
C TRP A 354 31.33 18.43 -17.47
N LYS A 355 32.03 18.30 -16.34
CA LYS A 355 33.49 18.32 -16.28
C LYS A 355 34.01 17.01 -15.74
N PHE A 356 34.94 16.39 -16.46
CA PHE A 356 35.63 15.21 -15.96
C PHE A 356 36.68 15.60 -14.91
N VAL A 357 36.66 14.91 -13.77
CA VAL A 357 37.61 15.04 -12.68
C VAL A 357 38.34 13.70 -12.53
N PRO A 358 39.63 13.62 -12.87
CA PRO A 358 40.42 12.40 -12.69
C PRO A 358 40.45 11.97 -11.22
N ALA A 359 40.25 10.68 -10.97
CA ALA A 359 40.35 10.08 -9.65
C ALA A 359 40.63 8.58 -9.76
N ASP A 360 41.34 8.04 -8.77
CA ASP A 360 41.69 6.62 -8.71
C ASP A 360 40.49 5.78 -8.21
N LEU A 361 39.43 5.72 -9.03
CA LEU A 361 38.25 4.91 -8.77
C LEU A 361 38.48 3.46 -9.21
N VAL A 362 37.98 2.52 -8.41
CA VAL A 362 37.98 1.08 -8.72
C VAL A 362 36.66 0.74 -9.42
N LEU A 363 36.70 0.70 -10.75
CA LEU A 363 35.51 0.46 -11.58
C LEU A 363 35.57 -0.93 -12.18
N ASP A 364 34.79 -1.86 -11.62
CA ASP A 364 34.59 -3.19 -12.19
C ASP A 364 33.83 -3.13 -13.53
N GLU A 365 34.11 -4.05 -14.45
CA GLU A 365 33.45 -4.06 -15.76
C GLU A 365 31.92 -4.19 -15.65
N SER A 366 31.41 -4.86 -14.62
CA SER A 366 29.97 -5.05 -14.37
C SER A 366 29.23 -3.78 -13.94
N VAL A 367 29.93 -2.72 -13.53
CA VAL A 367 29.29 -1.45 -13.16
C VAL A 367 29.16 -0.50 -14.34
N PHE A 368 29.84 -0.75 -15.46
CA PHE A 368 29.69 0.07 -16.66
C PHE A 368 28.30 -0.10 -17.28
N LEU A 369 27.77 1.01 -17.77
CA LEU A 369 26.48 1.02 -18.46
C LEU A 369 26.57 0.29 -19.80
N ASN A 370 25.46 -0.36 -20.19
CA ASN A 370 25.36 -1.03 -21.48
C ASN A 370 24.34 -0.30 -22.36
N PRO A 371 24.78 0.56 -23.31
CA PRO A 371 23.88 1.36 -24.14
C PRO A 371 22.98 0.53 -25.07
N GLN A 372 23.27 -0.77 -25.23
CA GLN A 372 22.43 -1.67 -26.02
C GLN A 372 21.21 -2.20 -25.25
N LYS A 373 21.18 -2.06 -23.92
CA LYS A 373 19.98 -2.38 -23.15
C LYS A 373 18.92 -1.30 -23.33
N GLU A 374 17.67 -1.71 -23.24
CA GLU A 374 16.53 -0.80 -23.24
C GLU A 374 16.49 0.05 -21.96
N GLU A 375 16.00 1.28 -22.10
CA GLU A 375 15.72 2.21 -20.99
C GLU A 375 14.22 2.49 -20.84
N ILE A 376 13.38 1.86 -21.67
CA ILE A 376 11.93 2.04 -21.67
C ILE A 376 11.29 0.69 -21.46
N GLY A 377 10.58 0.55 -20.35
CA GLY A 377 9.83 -0.63 -19.98
C GLY A 377 8.42 -0.68 -20.56
N PRO A 378 7.64 -1.70 -20.16
CA PRO A 378 6.22 -1.81 -20.51
C PRO A 378 5.42 -0.62 -19.99
N GLU A 379 4.17 -0.50 -20.46
CA GLU A 379 3.20 0.45 -19.92
C GLU A 379 2.94 0.15 -18.43
N ALA A 380 3.03 1.19 -17.59
CA ALA A 380 2.87 1.09 -16.15
C ALA A 380 1.50 1.59 -15.67
N GLU A 381 0.80 2.35 -16.50
CA GLU A 381 -0.49 2.95 -16.17
C GLU A 381 -1.67 2.00 -16.45
N PHE A 382 -2.77 2.22 -15.73
CA PHE A 382 -3.99 1.46 -15.85
C PHE A 382 -5.11 2.29 -16.46
N SER A 383 -6.00 1.59 -17.18
CA SER A 383 -7.23 2.14 -17.74
C SER A 383 -8.44 1.31 -17.30
N TYR A 384 -9.53 1.99 -16.98
CA TYR A 384 -10.76 1.42 -16.44
C TYR A 384 -11.97 1.95 -17.19
N GLU A 385 -12.98 1.10 -17.35
CA GLU A 385 -14.27 1.47 -17.93
C GLU A 385 -15.40 1.09 -16.99
N GLY A 386 -16.45 1.91 -16.96
CA GLY A 386 -17.59 1.64 -16.09
C GLY A 386 -18.73 2.66 -16.21
N TYR A 387 -19.37 2.91 -15.08
CA TYR A 387 -20.63 3.62 -15.01
C TYR A 387 -20.73 4.54 -13.78
N LEU A 388 -21.76 5.38 -13.78
CA LEU A 388 -22.07 6.30 -12.70
C LEU A 388 -23.28 5.80 -11.89
N LEU A 389 -23.17 5.89 -10.56
CA LEU A 389 -24.28 5.66 -9.63
C LEU A 389 -24.71 7.00 -9.01
N LYS A 390 -26.01 7.29 -8.97
CA LYS A 390 -26.61 8.38 -8.18
C LYS A 390 -27.38 7.78 -7.00
N ASN A 391 -26.96 8.10 -5.78
CA ASN A 391 -27.52 7.59 -4.53
C ASN A 391 -27.61 6.04 -4.48
N GLY A 392 -26.65 5.36 -5.11
CA GLY A 392 -26.58 3.90 -5.19
C GLY A 392 -27.36 3.29 -6.37
N THR A 393 -28.06 4.09 -7.17
CA THR A 393 -28.78 3.65 -8.38
C THR A 393 -27.98 3.97 -9.63
N ARG A 394 -27.86 3.02 -10.57
CA ARG A 394 -27.11 3.21 -11.81
C ARG A 394 -27.81 4.19 -12.75
N MET A 395 -27.01 5.05 -13.39
CA MET A 395 -27.44 5.90 -14.48
C MET A 395 -27.14 5.21 -15.81
N ASN A 396 -28.15 4.59 -16.43
CA ASN A 396 -27.96 3.71 -17.59
C ASN A 396 -27.58 4.43 -18.88
N ASP A 397 -27.84 5.74 -18.96
CA ASP A 397 -27.48 6.59 -20.08
C ASP A 397 -26.09 7.25 -19.93
N VAL A 398 -25.38 6.97 -18.83
CA VAL A 398 -24.07 7.54 -18.52
C VAL A 398 -23.02 6.45 -18.37
N THR A 399 -21.93 6.60 -19.11
CA THR A 399 -20.73 5.76 -18.98
C THR A 399 -19.55 6.62 -18.53
N CYS A 400 -18.57 6.00 -17.88
CA CYS A 400 -17.33 6.67 -17.53
C CYS A 400 -16.12 5.80 -17.89
N SER A 401 -15.00 6.45 -18.17
CA SER A 401 -13.70 5.79 -18.28
C SER A 401 -12.66 6.61 -17.53
N ILE A 402 -11.64 5.92 -17.00
CA ILE A 402 -10.54 6.51 -16.25
C ILE A 402 -9.25 5.95 -16.82
N THR A 403 -8.36 6.80 -17.31
CA THR A 403 -7.12 6.41 -18.00
C THR A 403 -5.92 7.11 -17.39
N GLY A 404 -4.72 6.52 -17.56
CA GLY A 404 -3.48 7.10 -17.03
C GLY A 404 -3.35 6.99 -15.51
N VAL A 405 -3.78 5.88 -14.92
CA VAL A 405 -3.70 5.70 -13.45
C VAL A 405 -2.41 4.97 -13.12
N SER A 406 -1.46 5.58 -12.40
CA SER A 406 -0.16 4.95 -12.09
C SER A 406 -0.11 4.12 -10.80
N LEU A 407 -1.14 4.21 -9.94
CA LEU A 407 -1.14 3.63 -8.58
C LEU A 407 0.04 4.09 -7.70
N ALA A 408 0.72 5.20 -8.03
CA ALA A 408 1.75 5.81 -7.21
C ALA A 408 1.17 6.65 -6.06
N SER A 409 2.00 7.10 -5.12
CA SER A 409 1.54 7.93 -4.00
C SER A 409 1.06 9.32 -4.43
N GLU A 410 1.48 9.80 -5.60
CA GLU A 410 0.95 10.98 -6.27
C GLU A 410 0.91 10.75 -7.77
N GLY A 411 0.04 11.44 -8.49
CA GLY A 411 -0.02 11.39 -9.95
C GLY A 411 -1.27 12.11 -10.47
N LYS A 412 -1.48 12.02 -11.78
CA LYS A 412 -2.69 12.53 -12.44
C LYS A 412 -3.26 11.47 -13.35
N CYS A 413 -4.58 11.39 -13.44
CA CYS A 413 -5.28 10.56 -14.40
C CYS A 413 -6.37 11.37 -15.11
N SER A 414 -6.93 10.86 -16.20
CA SER A 414 -8.05 11.50 -16.89
C SER A 414 -9.34 10.75 -16.57
N VAL A 415 -10.41 11.49 -16.24
CA VAL A 415 -11.77 10.95 -16.20
C VAL A 415 -12.54 11.47 -17.39
N SER A 416 -13.21 10.55 -18.09
CA SER A 416 -14.13 10.87 -19.17
C SER A 416 -15.54 10.42 -18.78
N VAL A 417 -16.52 11.32 -18.90
CA VAL A 417 -17.94 11.06 -18.67
C VAL A 417 -18.67 11.22 -19.99
N ARG A 418 -19.40 10.19 -20.41
CA ARG A 418 -20.12 10.18 -21.68
C ARG A 418 -21.62 10.00 -21.45
N ARG A 419 -22.41 10.83 -22.14
CA ARG A 419 -23.87 10.71 -22.25
C ARG A 419 -24.27 10.83 -23.72
N GLY A 420 -24.75 9.75 -24.33
CA GLY A 420 -24.97 9.70 -25.78
C GLY A 420 -23.68 9.95 -26.57
N THR A 421 -23.68 10.96 -27.43
CA THR A 421 -22.50 11.39 -28.21
C THR A 421 -21.65 12.45 -27.51
N GLU A 422 -22.12 13.00 -26.39
CA GLU A 422 -21.43 14.05 -25.66
C GLU A 422 -20.41 13.47 -24.69
N VAL A 423 -19.23 14.08 -24.63
CA VAL A 423 -18.12 13.65 -23.76
C VAL A 423 -17.58 14.85 -23.00
N PHE A 424 -17.46 14.69 -21.69
CA PHE A 424 -16.76 15.60 -20.79
C PHE A 424 -15.47 14.93 -20.31
N GLU A 425 -14.39 15.69 -20.24
CA GLU A 425 -13.09 15.23 -19.74
C GLU A 425 -12.58 16.16 -18.63
N SER A 426 -11.98 15.57 -17.60
CA SER A 426 -11.30 16.28 -16.52
C SER A 426 -10.02 15.54 -16.13
N THR A 427 -8.98 16.30 -15.80
CA THR A 427 -7.79 15.76 -15.12
C THR A 427 -8.10 15.61 -13.64
N LEU A 428 -7.77 14.46 -13.06
CA LEU A 428 -7.86 14.19 -11.64
C LEU A 428 -6.46 14.06 -11.06
N PHE A 429 -6.07 15.02 -10.23
CA PHE A 429 -4.83 14.90 -9.45
C PHE A 429 -5.08 14.03 -8.23
N CYS A 430 -4.38 12.91 -8.15
CA CYS A 430 -4.52 11.91 -7.10
C CYS A 430 -3.35 12.04 -6.12
N VAL A 431 -3.65 12.16 -4.83
CA VAL A 431 -2.65 12.24 -3.75
C VAL A 431 -3.01 11.24 -2.67
N GLU A 432 -2.10 10.34 -2.32
CA GLU A 432 -2.38 9.25 -1.41
C GLU A 432 -2.70 9.75 0.00
N LYS A 433 -3.75 9.19 0.59
CA LYS A 433 -4.16 9.48 1.97
C LYS A 433 -3.16 8.88 2.95
N TRP A 434 -2.79 9.66 3.96
CA TRP A 434 -2.00 9.16 5.08
C TRP A 434 -2.73 8.04 5.83
N THR A 435 -2.03 6.92 6.05
CA THR A 435 -2.55 5.77 6.78
C THR A 435 -1.66 5.46 7.97
N TYR A 436 -2.30 5.07 9.07
CA TYR A 436 -1.64 4.90 10.38
C TYR A 436 -1.04 3.48 10.56
N MET A 437 -1.58 2.46 9.88
CA MET A 437 -1.13 1.07 10.02
C MET A 437 -0.18 0.68 8.90
N ARG A 438 0.64 -0.33 9.17
CA ARG A 438 1.51 -0.89 8.15
C ARG A 438 0.69 -1.59 7.08
N ARG A 439 1.09 -1.38 5.83
CA ARG A 439 0.55 -2.08 4.65
C ARG A 439 1.70 -2.72 3.88
N TYR A 440 1.37 -3.66 2.99
CA TYR A 440 2.37 -4.35 2.18
C TYR A 440 2.48 -3.72 0.80
N ASP A 441 1.49 -3.90 -0.08
CA ASP A 441 1.48 -3.30 -1.42
C ASP A 441 0.07 -2.87 -1.87
N PRO A 442 -0.51 -1.83 -1.22
CA PRO A 442 -1.86 -1.40 -1.51
C PRO A 442 -2.02 -1.02 -2.98
N GLY A 443 -3.08 -1.54 -3.59
CA GLY A 443 -3.35 -1.48 -5.02
C GLY A 443 -3.08 -2.81 -5.74
N PHE A 444 -2.14 -3.62 -5.23
CA PHE A 444 -1.66 -4.87 -5.84
C PHE A 444 -1.81 -6.10 -4.93
N ASP A 445 -1.83 -5.92 -3.60
CA ASP A 445 -1.97 -7.01 -2.62
C ASP A 445 -3.44 -7.35 -2.29
N GLY A 446 -4.37 -6.88 -3.11
CA GLY A 446 -5.81 -6.98 -2.91
C GLY A 446 -6.37 -6.07 -1.80
N THR A 447 -5.54 -5.22 -1.20
CA THR A 447 -6.02 -4.04 -0.45
C THR A 447 -6.00 -2.81 -1.35
N ALA A 448 -6.89 -1.85 -1.10
CA ALA A 448 -6.95 -0.65 -1.92
C ALA A 448 -5.96 0.43 -1.47
N ARG A 449 -5.51 1.24 -2.43
CA ARG A 449 -4.88 2.53 -2.16
C ARG A 449 -5.97 3.60 -2.14
N TYR A 450 -5.87 4.51 -1.17
CA TYR A 450 -6.85 5.57 -0.97
C TYR A 450 -6.27 6.91 -1.35
N TYR A 451 -7.02 7.70 -2.09
CA TYR A 451 -6.58 8.98 -2.61
C TYR A 451 -7.52 10.11 -2.19
N PHE A 452 -6.94 11.28 -1.94
CA PHE A 452 -7.61 12.53 -2.18
C PHE A 452 -7.52 12.87 -3.66
N ILE A 453 -8.57 13.48 -4.21
CA ILE A 453 -8.63 13.91 -5.60
C ILE A 453 -8.95 15.41 -5.67
N THR A 454 -8.20 16.12 -6.51
CA THR A 454 -8.49 17.49 -6.96
C THR A 454 -8.75 17.46 -8.47
N PRO A 455 -9.92 17.91 -8.96
CA PRO A 455 -10.20 17.93 -10.39
C PRO A 455 -9.71 19.23 -11.05
N GLU A 456 -9.29 19.14 -12.31
CA GLU A 456 -9.01 20.25 -13.21
C GLU A 456 -9.86 20.11 -14.48
N PHE A 457 -10.59 21.17 -14.84
CA PHE A 457 -11.49 21.23 -15.99
C PHE A 457 -11.87 22.67 -16.36
N ASP A 458 -12.30 22.88 -17.60
CA ASP A 458 -12.89 24.15 -18.05
C ASP A 458 -14.40 24.18 -17.77
N ALA A 459 -14.80 24.85 -16.68
CA ALA A 459 -16.21 24.99 -16.32
C ALA A 459 -17.03 25.75 -17.39
N ALA A 460 -16.41 26.62 -18.19
CA ALA A 460 -17.12 27.34 -19.26
C ALA A 460 -17.52 26.41 -20.41
N ALA A 461 -16.83 25.27 -20.57
CA ALA A 461 -17.18 24.25 -21.55
C ALA A 461 -18.57 23.63 -21.31
N PHE A 462 -19.09 23.70 -20.06
CA PHE A 462 -20.38 23.11 -19.71
C PHE A 462 -21.55 23.68 -20.52
N ALA A 463 -21.45 24.95 -20.95
CA ALA A 463 -22.48 25.61 -21.76
C ALA A 463 -22.68 25.00 -23.15
N LYS A 464 -21.76 24.15 -23.61
CA LYS A 464 -21.81 23.48 -24.91
C LYS A 464 -22.62 22.18 -24.90
N TYR A 465 -22.89 21.63 -23.71
CA TYR A 465 -23.59 20.35 -23.57
C TYR A 465 -25.11 20.53 -23.48
N SER A 466 -25.84 19.46 -23.79
CA SER A 466 -27.29 19.37 -23.59
C SER A 466 -27.68 19.71 -22.15
N GLU A 467 -28.88 20.28 -21.96
CA GLU A 467 -29.35 20.75 -20.65
C GLU A 467 -29.22 19.67 -19.56
N GLY A 468 -29.62 18.44 -19.88
CA GLY A 468 -29.53 17.32 -18.96
C GLY A 468 -28.10 16.91 -18.63
N PHE A 469 -27.18 16.93 -19.60
CA PHE A 469 -25.78 16.57 -19.34
C PHE A 469 -25.05 17.68 -18.58
N ARG A 470 -25.29 18.94 -18.97
CA ARG A 470 -24.80 20.11 -18.24
C ARG A 470 -25.21 20.10 -16.76
N ALA A 471 -26.50 19.86 -16.47
CA ALA A 471 -26.99 19.81 -15.09
C ALA A 471 -26.30 18.72 -14.26
N LEU A 472 -26.03 17.56 -14.85
CA LEU A 472 -25.27 16.48 -14.21
C LEU A 472 -23.83 16.92 -13.88
N LEU A 473 -23.14 17.54 -14.84
CA LEU A 473 -21.78 18.03 -14.66
C LEU A 473 -21.71 19.17 -13.63
N GLU A 474 -22.70 20.06 -13.61
CA GLU A 474 -22.81 21.12 -12.60
C GLU A 474 -23.04 20.56 -11.18
N GLU A 475 -23.82 19.49 -11.02
CA GLU A 475 -23.99 18.83 -9.72
C GLU A 475 -22.71 18.12 -9.24
N ILE A 476 -21.94 17.50 -10.15
CA ILE A 476 -20.75 16.72 -9.79
C ILE A 476 -19.49 17.58 -9.69
N PHE A 477 -19.24 18.40 -10.71
CA PHE A 477 -18.01 19.16 -10.88
C PHE A 477 -18.23 20.64 -10.60
N GLY A 478 -19.33 21.25 -11.06
CA GLY A 478 -19.74 22.61 -10.70
C GLY A 478 -18.58 23.63 -10.58
N SER A 479 -18.47 24.28 -9.42
CA SER A 479 -17.41 25.25 -9.11
C SER A 479 -16.14 24.62 -8.52
N ARG A 480 -15.93 23.31 -8.68
CA ARG A 480 -14.89 22.54 -7.96
C ARG A 480 -13.56 22.46 -8.71
N ASN A 481 -13.42 23.18 -9.81
CA ASN A 481 -12.15 23.25 -10.52
C ASN A 481 -11.05 23.73 -9.55
N HIS A 482 -10.00 22.93 -9.39
CA HIS A 482 -8.92 23.11 -8.41
C HIS A 482 -9.35 23.14 -6.94
N GLU A 483 -10.58 22.70 -6.61
CA GLU A 483 -10.98 22.56 -5.21
C GLU A 483 -10.21 21.40 -4.57
N LEU A 484 -9.30 21.75 -3.66
CA LEU A 484 -8.35 20.84 -3.06
C LEU A 484 -9.04 19.67 -2.33
N PHE A 485 -8.69 18.44 -2.74
CA PHE A 485 -9.10 17.19 -2.08
C PHE A 485 -10.62 17.02 -1.97
N VAL A 486 -11.35 17.56 -2.93
CA VAL A 486 -12.83 17.57 -2.91
C VAL A 486 -13.45 16.18 -3.11
N PHE A 487 -12.74 15.25 -3.75
CA PHE A 487 -13.19 13.86 -3.90
C PHE A 487 -12.27 12.86 -3.20
N SER A 488 -12.84 11.70 -2.91
CA SER A 488 -12.17 10.56 -2.28
C SER A 488 -12.19 9.35 -3.20
N ALA A 489 -11.03 8.73 -3.39
CA ALA A 489 -10.90 7.53 -4.21
C ALA A 489 -10.45 6.31 -3.41
N GLU A 490 -10.88 5.15 -3.88
CA GLU A 490 -10.39 3.83 -3.53
C GLU A 490 -10.00 3.12 -4.84
N VAL A 491 -8.74 2.70 -4.97
CA VAL A 491 -8.17 2.24 -6.25
C VAL A 491 -7.32 0.98 -6.05
N THR A 492 -7.44 0.05 -6.99
CA THR A 492 -6.59 -1.14 -7.17
C THR A 492 -6.26 -1.32 -8.64
N GLU A 493 -5.37 -2.26 -8.99
CA GLU A 493 -5.11 -2.61 -10.40
C GLU A 493 -6.34 -3.17 -11.14
N HIS A 494 -7.42 -3.49 -10.41
CA HIS A 494 -8.64 -4.07 -10.97
C HIS A 494 -9.80 -3.07 -11.06
N TYR A 495 -9.84 -2.03 -10.23
CA TYR A 495 -10.90 -1.01 -10.25
C TYR A 495 -10.45 0.34 -9.74
N PHE A 496 -11.17 1.36 -10.19
CA PHE A 496 -11.13 2.71 -9.67
C PHE A 496 -12.53 3.12 -9.22
N GLN A 497 -12.66 3.52 -7.96
CA GLN A 497 -13.89 4.11 -7.44
C GLN A 497 -13.60 5.47 -6.83
N PHE A 498 -14.41 6.48 -7.14
CA PHE A 498 -14.42 7.71 -6.35
C PHE A 498 -15.83 8.25 -6.15
N ASP A 499 -16.00 8.94 -5.03
CA ASP A 499 -17.28 9.52 -4.60
C ASP A 499 -17.24 11.05 -4.71
N ALA A 500 -18.30 11.62 -5.28
CA ALA A 500 -18.59 13.05 -5.33
C ALA A 500 -19.97 13.32 -4.69
N PHE A 501 -20.12 14.46 -4.02
CA PHE A 501 -21.40 14.85 -3.38
C PHE A 501 -21.94 16.11 -4.05
N SER A 502 -23.26 16.28 -4.26
CA SER A 502 -23.78 17.46 -4.97
C SER A 502 -23.58 18.77 -4.21
N GLN A 503 -23.42 18.72 -2.89
CA GLN A 503 -23.11 19.87 -2.04
C GLN A 503 -22.11 19.46 -0.96
N LYS A 504 -21.35 20.43 -0.44
CA LYS A 504 -20.53 20.23 0.75
C LYS A 504 -21.46 19.96 1.94
N ARG A 505 -21.14 18.96 2.76
CA ARG A 505 -21.79 18.82 4.07
C ARG A 505 -21.24 19.91 4.99
N ASP A 506 -21.91 21.06 5.05
CA ASP A 506 -21.66 22.03 6.13
C ASP A 506 -22.46 21.62 7.37
N LEU A 507 -21.89 21.84 8.57
CA LEU A 507 -22.54 21.55 9.86
C LEU A 507 -23.86 22.30 10.06
N LYS A 508 -24.09 23.36 9.26
CA LYS A 508 -25.33 24.15 9.26
C LYS A 508 -26.45 23.53 8.44
N ASP A 509 -26.14 22.61 7.53
CA ASP A 509 -27.07 22.04 6.56
C ASP A 509 -27.63 20.67 7.00
N VAL A 510 -28.08 20.58 8.26
CA VAL A 510 -28.70 19.36 8.83
C VAL A 510 -29.99 18.97 8.08
N ILE A 511 -30.50 19.83 7.19
CA ILE A 511 -31.79 19.68 6.51
C ILE A 511 -31.68 19.13 5.08
N VAL A 512 -30.50 19.16 4.43
CA VAL A 512 -30.34 18.71 3.04
C VAL A 512 -29.43 17.49 2.97
N ASN A 513 -29.96 16.35 2.49
CA ASN A 513 -29.15 15.19 2.14
C ASN A 513 -28.59 15.40 0.72
N PRO A 514 -27.29 15.74 0.54
CA PRO A 514 -26.73 15.92 -0.80
C PRO A 514 -26.77 14.61 -1.58
N ASN A 515 -26.99 14.70 -2.89
CA ASN A 515 -26.87 13.54 -3.78
C ASN A 515 -25.43 13.03 -3.74
N LYS A 516 -25.26 11.72 -3.60
CA LYS A 516 -23.98 11.03 -3.75
C LYS A 516 -23.87 10.50 -5.17
N TYR A 517 -22.79 10.83 -5.84
CA TYR A 517 -22.39 10.28 -7.13
C TYR A 517 -21.18 9.37 -6.92
N THR A 518 -21.27 8.11 -7.34
CA THR A 518 -20.15 7.16 -7.27
C THR A 518 -19.76 6.78 -8.69
N PHE A 519 -18.54 7.15 -9.07
CA PHE A 519 -17.89 6.64 -10.27
C PHE A 519 -17.31 5.27 -9.94
N PHE A 520 -17.67 4.25 -10.72
CA PHE A 520 -17.13 2.92 -10.55
C PHE A 520 -16.72 2.34 -11.90
N ALA A 521 -15.44 2.06 -12.05
CA ALA A 521 -14.85 1.53 -13.27
C ALA A 521 -13.95 0.34 -12.96
N GLY A 522 -14.04 -0.69 -13.80
CA GLY A 522 -13.26 -1.93 -13.69
C GLY A 522 -12.33 -2.12 -14.88
N ARG A 523 -11.23 -2.85 -14.69
CA ARG A 523 -10.30 -3.19 -15.77
C ARG A 523 -10.97 -4.21 -16.70
N GLY A 524 -11.09 -3.86 -17.99
CA GLY A 524 -11.87 -4.65 -18.95
C GLY A 524 -13.39 -4.43 -18.89
N GLY A 525 -13.84 -3.39 -18.17
CA GLY A 525 -15.25 -3.04 -18.00
C GLY A 525 -15.91 -3.73 -16.79
N VAL A 526 -17.07 -3.21 -16.38
CA VAL A 526 -17.82 -3.76 -15.25
C VAL A 526 -19.33 -3.65 -15.45
N SER A 527 -20.06 -4.72 -15.11
CA SER A 527 -21.52 -4.84 -15.28
C SER A 527 -22.27 -5.13 -13.98
N VAL A 528 -21.56 -5.34 -12.87
CA VAL A 528 -22.12 -5.68 -11.56
C VAL A 528 -21.88 -4.55 -10.56
N LYS A 529 -22.64 -4.54 -9.46
CA LYS A 529 -22.49 -3.55 -8.38
C LYS A 529 -21.07 -3.56 -7.77
N PRO A 530 -20.56 -2.41 -7.28
CA PRO A 530 -19.20 -2.31 -6.75
C PRO A 530 -18.87 -3.34 -5.67
N GLU A 531 -19.78 -3.54 -4.72
CA GLU A 531 -19.60 -4.47 -3.61
C GLU A 531 -19.37 -5.92 -4.06
N LEU A 532 -20.06 -6.36 -5.11
CA LEU A 532 -19.88 -7.70 -5.65
C LEU A 532 -18.54 -7.83 -6.37
N PHE A 533 -18.21 -6.86 -7.22
CA PHE A 533 -16.96 -6.85 -7.97
C PHE A 533 -15.74 -6.93 -7.03
N LYS A 534 -15.74 -6.08 -5.98
CA LYS A 534 -14.70 -6.06 -4.96
C LYS A 534 -14.58 -7.40 -4.24
N ARG A 535 -15.69 -8.02 -3.83
CA ARG A 535 -15.65 -9.35 -3.21
C ARG A 535 -15.07 -10.41 -4.15
N GLY A 536 -15.39 -10.34 -5.44
CA GLY A 536 -14.81 -11.22 -6.46
C GLY A 536 -13.29 -11.14 -6.49
N ILE A 537 -12.73 -9.93 -6.54
CA ILE A 537 -11.27 -9.69 -6.47
C ILE A 537 -10.68 -10.31 -5.22
N VAL A 538 -11.31 -10.03 -4.07
CA VAL A 538 -10.76 -10.49 -2.80
C VAL A 538 -10.82 -12.02 -2.70
N MET A 539 -11.86 -12.66 -3.26
CA MET A 539 -11.91 -14.11 -3.40
C MET A 539 -10.82 -14.67 -4.31
N ASP A 540 -10.16 -13.87 -5.15
CA ASP A 540 -9.08 -14.31 -6.03
C ASP A 540 -7.67 -14.17 -5.40
N MET A 541 -7.59 -13.69 -4.15
CA MET A 541 -6.33 -13.44 -3.45
C MET A 541 -5.44 -14.71 -3.36
N PRO A 542 -4.11 -14.59 -3.61
CA PRO A 542 -3.18 -15.73 -3.56
C PRO A 542 -3.20 -16.50 -2.25
N ILE A 543 -3.37 -15.82 -1.11
CA ILE A 543 -3.42 -16.48 0.20
C ILE A 543 -4.59 -17.46 0.31
N LEU A 544 -5.72 -17.20 -0.36
CA LEU A 544 -6.87 -18.13 -0.37
C LEU A 544 -6.61 -19.32 -1.30
N LYS A 545 -5.97 -19.07 -2.45
CA LYS A 545 -5.62 -20.11 -3.44
C LYS A 545 -4.65 -21.16 -2.90
N LYS A 546 -3.80 -20.81 -1.91
CA LYS A 546 -2.94 -21.76 -1.20
C LYS A 546 -3.70 -22.93 -0.55
N SER A 547 -4.99 -22.76 -0.25
CA SER A 547 -5.84 -23.84 0.26
C SER A 547 -5.96 -25.04 -0.69
N THR A 548 -5.78 -24.81 -1.99
CA THR A 548 -5.81 -25.81 -3.05
C THR A 548 -4.43 -26.24 -3.57
N ASP A 549 -3.35 -25.88 -2.86
CA ASP A 549 -1.98 -26.21 -3.26
C ASP A 549 -1.70 -27.73 -3.12
N PRO A 550 -1.29 -28.44 -4.20
CA PRO A 550 -0.96 -29.87 -4.16
C PRO A 550 0.13 -30.24 -3.15
N SER A 551 1.05 -29.31 -2.85
CA SER A 551 2.09 -29.53 -1.84
C SER A 551 1.52 -29.82 -0.46
N LEU A 552 0.30 -29.33 -0.16
CA LEU A 552 -0.41 -29.53 1.10
C LEU A 552 -1.35 -30.75 1.10
N MET A 553 -1.51 -31.44 -0.03
CA MET A 553 -2.56 -32.45 -0.21
C MET A 553 -2.03 -33.89 -0.33
N LEU A 554 -2.78 -34.81 0.26
CA LEU A 554 -2.73 -36.25 0.04
C LEU A 554 -3.99 -36.68 -0.74
N GLU A 555 -3.90 -37.82 -1.41
CA GLU A 555 -4.98 -38.38 -2.23
C GLU A 555 -6.00 -39.14 -1.36
N PRO A 556 -7.25 -38.68 -1.23
CA PRO A 556 -8.26 -39.36 -0.43
C PRO A 556 -8.53 -40.79 -0.93
N GLY A 557 -8.73 -41.74 -0.02
CA GLY A 557 -8.94 -43.15 -0.35
C GLY A 557 -7.67 -43.94 -0.72
N LYS A 558 -6.53 -43.27 -0.90
CA LYS A 558 -5.24 -43.94 -1.11
C LYS A 558 -4.78 -44.63 0.18
N THR A 559 -4.16 -45.81 0.00
CA THR A 559 -3.45 -46.51 1.07
C THR A 559 -2.04 -45.95 1.19
N TYR A 560 -1.68 -45.52 2.39
CA TYR A 560 -0.35 -45.03 2.74
C TYR A 560 0.34 -46.01 3.68
N SER A 561 1.65 -46.17 3.51
CA SER A 561 2.48 -47.04 4.33
C SER A 561 3.33 -46.25 5.32
N ILE A 562 3.94 -46.93 6.29
CA ILE A 562 4.91 -46.33 7.22
C ILE A 562 6.07 -45.60 6.50
N ARG A 563 6.39 -45.97 5.26
CA ARG A 563 7.44 -45.31 4.45
C ARG A 563 7.06 -43.88 4.05
N ASP A 564 5.76 -43.59 3.98
CA ASP A 564 5.22 -42.28 3.59
C ASP A 564 5.12 -41.31 4.79
N ARG A 565 5.50 -41.76 6.00
CA ARG A 565 5.36 -40.99 7.25
C ARG A 565 5.96 -39.58 7.16
N SER A 566 7.18 -39.46 6.63
CA SER A 566 7.85 -38.16 6.51
C SER A 566 7.14 -37.19 5.57
N GLU A 567 6.54 -37.69 4.48
CA GLU A 567 5.74 -36.88 3.56
C GLU A 567 4.46 -36.40 4.25
N ILE A 568 3.77 -37.31 4.95
CA ILE A 568 2.54 -37.00 5.69
C ILE A 568 2.81 -35.97 6.79
N GLU A 569 3.88 -36.14 7.57
CA GLU A 569 4.30 -35.17 8.59
C GLU A 569 4.64 -33.80 7.99
N THR A 570 5.30 -33.78 6.83
CA THR A 570 5.58 -32.53 6.08
C THR A 570 4.29 -31.83 5.67
N LYS A 571 3.30 -32.57 5.15
CA LYS A 571 1.99 -32.02 4.75
C LYS A 571 1.14 -31.56 5.94
N ILE A 572 1.22 -32.25 7.08
CA ILE A 572 0.63 -31.81 8.35
C ILE A 572 1.27 -30.50 8.80
N ALA A 573 2.60 -30.42 8.79
CA ALA A 573 3.33 -29.22 9.19
C ALA A 573 3.00 -28.03 8.28
N GLY A 574 3.01 -28.23 6.95
CA GLY A 574 2.64 -27.20 5.98
C GLY A 574 1.19 -26.72 6.13
N SER A 575 0.22 -27.64 6.27
CA SER A 575 -1.19 -27.29 6.49
C SER A 575 -1.40 -26.57 7.82
N THR A 576 -0.69 -26.99 8.88
CA THR A 576 -0.74 -26.33 10.19
C THR A 576 -0.16 -24.93 10.14
N ALA A 577 1.00 -24.76 9.49
CA ALA A 577 1.63 -23.45 9.32
C ALA A 577 0.72 -22.48 8.54
N TYR A 578 0.10 -22.94 7.45
CA TYR A 578 -0.84 -22.14 6.68
C TYR A 578 -2.11 -21.78 7.47
N ARG A 579 -2.68 -22.72 8.23
CA ARG A 579 -3.81 -22.44 9.12
C ARG A 579 -3.46 -21.37 10.16
N ASP A 580 -2.28 -21.47 10.76
CA ASP A 580 -1.83 -20.55 11.80
C ASP A 580 -1.50 -19.16 11.21
N GLU A 581 -1.00 -19.09 9.97
CA GLU A 581 -0.83 -17.87 9.17
C GLU A 581 -2.17 -17.15 8.95
N ILE A 582 -3.19 -17.86 8.47
CA ILE A 582 -4.57 -17.34 8.31
C ILE A 582 -5.13 -16.83 9.64
N LYS A 583 -5.00 -17.60 10.72
CA LYS A 583 -5.46 -17.19 12.06
C LYS A 583 -4.74 -15.94 12.57
N ALA A 584 -3.45 -15.80 12.27
CA ALA A 584 -2.66 -14.63 12.63
C ALA A 584 -3.16 -13.37 11.89
N GLU A 585 -3.50 -13.48 10.60
CA GLU A 585 -4.07 -12.37 9.83
C GLU A 585 -5.43 -11.91 10.36
N ILE A 586 -6.36 -12.83 10.67
CA ILE A 586 -7.66 -12.46 11.29
C ILE A 586 -7.41 -11.63 12.56
N LYS A 587 -6.52 -12.11 13.43
CA LYS A 587 -6.20 -11.43 14.69
C LYS A 587 -5.54 -10.06 14.44
N MET A 588 -4.67 -9.96 13.44
CA MET A 588 -4.00 -8.72 13.08
C MET A 588 -4.99 -7.67 12.60
N TYR A 589 -5.86 -8.00 11.63
CA TYR A 589 -6.80 -7.04 11.08
C TYR A 589 -7.91 -6.66 12.07
N LYS A 590 -8.36 -7.57 12.94
CA LYS A 590 -9.22 -7.21 14.07
C LYS A 590 -8.55 -6.21 15.02
N ASN A 591 -7.26 -6.38 15.28
CA ASN A 591 -6.52 -5.41 16.08
C ASN A 591 -6.46 -4.04 15.37
N TYR A 592 -6.23 -4.04 14.06
CA TYR A 592 -6.19 -2.82 13.26
C TYR A 592 -7.55 -2.10 13.24
N GLU A 593 -8.65 -2.82 13.02
CA GLU A 593 -10.02 -2.29 13.10
C GLU A 593 -10.27 -1.60 14.44
N ASN A 594 -10.06 -2.31 15.55
CA ASN A 594 -10.28 -1.78 16.89
C ASN A 594 -9.47 -0.50 17.15
N ARG A 595 -8.20 -0.51 16.76
CA ARG A 595 -7.29 0.63 16.95
C ARG A 595 -7.68 1.82 16.08
N ALA A 596 -8.03 1.59 14.81
CA ALA A 596 -8.47 2.65 13.92
C ALA A 596 -9.80 3.27 14.41
N GLY A 597 -10.72 2.44 14.92
CA GLY A 597 -11.96 2.92 15.54
C GLY A 597 -11.72 3.76 16.79
N LEU A 598 -10.82 3.33 17.67
CA LEU A 598 -10.40 4.11 18.86
C LEU A 598 -9.74 5.44 18.48
N SER A 599 -8.84 5.43 17.49
CA SER A 599 -8.18 6.65 17.00
C SER A 599 -9.19 7.63 16.39
N ARG A 600 -10.15 7.15 15.58
CA ARG A 600 -11.24 7.97 15.05
C ARG A 600 -12.05 8.61 16.18
N TRP A 601 -12.46 7.83 17.17
CA TRP A 601 -13.23 8.35 18.30
C TRP A 601 -12.45 9.40 19.11
N GLY A 602 -11.18 9.12 19.44
CA GLY A 602 -10.33 10.07 20.15
C GLY A 602 -10.12 11.36 19.37
N TYR A 603 -9.93 11.27 18.06
CA TYR A 603 -9.82 12.41 17.18
C TYR A 603 -11.11 13.25 17.14
N SER A 604 -12.28 12.62 16.99
CA SER A 604 -13.57 13.34 16.97
C SER A 604 -13.83 14.15 18.25
N VAL A 605 -13.35 13.68 19.41
CA VAL A 605 -13.42 14.45 20.66
C VAL A 605 -12.52 15.69 20.60
N VAL A 606 -11.28 15.55 20.12
CA VAL A 606 -10.34 16.67 19.96
C VAL A 606 -10.90 17.68 18.95
N ASP A 607 -11.40 17.21 17.82
CA ASP A 607 -11.99 18.05 16.79
C ASP A 607 -13.20 18.85 17.32
N LEU A 608 -14.15 18.19 18.01
CA LEU A 608 -15.27 18.88 18.66
C LEU A 608 -14.79 19.98 19.63
N LEU A 609 -13.79 19.69 20.47
CA LEU A 609 -13.22 20.66 21.40
C LEU A 609 -12.60 21.85 20.65
N THR A 610 -11.87 21.61 19.56
CA THR A 610 -11.25 22.68 18.76
C THR A 610 -12.29 23.53 18.02
N LYS A 611 -13.41 22.94 17.58
CA LYS A 611 -14.55 23.66 16.97
C LYS A 611 -15.27 24.53 18.00
N LEU A 612 -15.58 23.99 19.19
CA LEU A 612 -16.24 24.74 20.28
C LEU A 612 -15.39 25.91 20.81
N THR A 613 -14.07 25.74 20.81
CA THR A 613 -13.12 26.76 21.29
C THR A 613 -12.63 27.70 20.19
N PHE A 614 -13.10 27.53 18.95
CA PHE A 614 -12.63 28.24 17.75
C PHE A 614 -11.12 28.11 17.47
N LEU A 615 -10.43 27.17 18.12
CA LEU A 615 -9.01 26.88 17.88
C LEU A 615 -8.77 26.38 16.45
N ASN A 616 -9.77 25.78 15.83
CA ASN A 616 -9.75 25.37 14.41
C ASN A 616 -9.62 26.56 13.43
N GLN A 617 -9.77 27.81 13.88
CA GLN A 617 -9.49 28.99 13.05
C GLN A 617 -8.03 29.44 13.12
N ILE A 618 -7.22 28.84 14.00
CA ILE A 618 -5.86 29.27 14.26
C ILE A 618 -4.86 28.44 13.42
N ASN A 619 -4.20 29.13 12.48
CA ASN A 619 -3.15 28.54 11.63
C ASN A 619 -1.85 28.24 12.38
N PHE A 620 -1.54 28.94 13.49
CA PHE A 620 -0.34 28.71 14.29
C PHE A 620 -0.71 28.09 15.65
N PRO A 621 -0.28 26.86 16.00
CA PRO A 621 0.76 26.05 15.37
C PRO A 621 0.19 24.86 14.56
N LYS A 622 -0.59 25.13 13.50
CA LYS A 622 -1.21 24.15 12.57
C LYS A 622 -2.51 23.48 13.04
N ILE A 623 -3.25 24.07 13.99
CA ILE A 623 -4.52 23.49 14.50
C ILE A 623 -5.58 23.43 13.41
N LYS A 624 -5.74 24.51 12.63
CA LYS A 624 -6.68 24.55 11.50
C LYS A 624 -6.47 23.39 10.53
N GLN A 625 -5.21 23.12 10.15
CA GLN A 625 -4.86 22.09 9.16
C GLN A 625 -5.25 20.70 9.65
N ILE A 626 -4.85 20.37 10.89
CA ILE A 626 -5.21 19.10 11.55
C ILE A 626 -6.73 18.91 11.45
N THR A 627 -7.52 19.91 11.85
CA THR A 627 -8.99 19.86 11.86
C THR A 627 -9.66 19.90 10.48
N SER A 628 -8.94 20.31 9.42
CA SER A 628 -9.55 20.45 8.09
C SER A 628 -9.67 19.10 7.36
N PHE A 629 -8.68 18.22 7.51
CA PHE A 629 -8.62 16.93 6.80
C PHE A 629 -8.47 15.71 7.73
N GLY A 630 -8.19 15.93 9.03
CA GLY A 630 -7.96 14.84 9.97
C GLY A 630 -9.18 13.94 10.19
N ASP A 631 -10.40 14.49 10.23
CA ASP A 631 -11.63 13.69 10.36
C ASP A 631 -11.77 12.69 9.22
N GLU A 632 -11.57 13.15 7.98
CA GLU A 632 -11.68 12.32 6.77
C GLU A 632 -10.58 11.25 6.71
N LEU A 633 -9.36 11.59 7.10
CA LEU A 633 -8.26 10.62 7.20
C LEU A 633 -8.54 9.55 8.25
N MET A 634 -9.04 9.94 9.44
CA MET A 634 -9.40 8.98 10.49
C MET A 634 -10.60 8.12 10.08
N GLU A 635 -11.58 8.69 9.38
CA GLU A 635 -12.71 7.96 8.79
C GLU A 635 -12.27 6.92 7.79
N THR A 636 -11.45 7.34 6.82
CA THR A 636 -10.94 6.47 5.76
C THR A 636 -10.17 5.30 6.37
N ASN A 637 -9.29 5.57 7.34
CA ASN A 637 -8.55 4.54 8.06
C ASN A 637 -9.48 3.56 8.78
N ALA A 638 -10.44 4.05 9.58
CA ALA A 638 -11.36 3.20 10.33
C ALA A 638 -12.21 2.31 9.41
N ASN A 639 -12.80 2.90 8.35
CA ASN A 639 -13.63 2.17 7.40
C ASN A 639 -12.83 1.12 6.63
N SER A 640 -11.61 1.47 6.17
CA SER A 640 -10.75 0.54 5.45
C SER A 640 -10.41 -0.70 6.29
N PHE A 641 -9.94 -0.51 7.53
CA PHE A 641 -9.57 -1.64 8.37
C PHE A 641 -10.78 -2.45 8.86
N ALA A 642 -11.93 -1.82 9.09
CA ALA A 642 -13.18 -2.53 9.36
C ALA A 642 -13.60 -3.42 8.17
N ASN A 643 -13.52 -2.91 6.95
CA ASN A 643 -13.81 -3.69 5.75
C ASN A 643 -12.83 -4.86 5.59
N LEU A 644 -11.54 -4.63 5.78
CA LEU A 644 -10.52 -5.68 5.70
C LEU A 644 -10.71 -6.76 6.77
N ALA A 645 -11.05 -6.38 8.01
CA ALA A 645 -11.34 -7.30 9.09
C ALA A 645 -12.61 -8.12 8.83
N SER A 646 -13.70 -7.45 8.43
CA SER A 646 -14.98 -8.06 8.07
C SER A 646 -14.82 -9.09 6.95
N PHE A 647 -14.04 -8.77 5.92
CA PHE A 647 -13.75 -9.72 4.84
C PHE A 647 -13.05 -10.98 5.36
N ARG A 648 -12.02 -10.82 6.19
CA ARG A 648 -11.25 -11.95 6.73
C ARG A 648 -12.12 -12.81 7.64
N ASP A 649 -12.95 -12.18 8.45
CA ASP A 649 -13.96 -12.88 9.26
C ASP A 649 -14.98 -13.65 8.44
N TRP A 650 -15.27 -13.20 7.23
CA TRP A 650 -16.23 -13.84 6.35
C TRP A 650 -15.63 -15.04 5.58
N THR A 651 -14.37 -14.96 5.14
CA THR A 651 -13.77 -15.95 4.23
C THR A 651 -12.85 -16.94 4.93
N TYR A 652 -11.99 -16.46 5.83
CA TYR A 652 -10.90 -17.27 6.39
C TYR A 652 -11.38 -18.43 7.28
N PRO A 653 -12.46 -18.30 8.07
CA PRO A 653 -13.00 -19.43 8.82
C PRO A 653 -13.34 -20.65 7.96
N ASN A 654 -13.82 -20.45 6.73
CA ASN A 654 -14.17 -21.54 5.82
C ASN A 654 -12.92 -22.32 5.38
N ILE A 655 -11.80 -21.62 5.15
CA ILE A 655 -10.52 -22.27 4.85
C ILE A 655 -9.98 -23.00 6.08
N ILE A 656 -10.09 -22.40 7.27
CA ILE A 656 -9.68 -23.04 8.51
C ILE A 656 -10.45 -24.34 8.72
N GLU A 657 -11.75 -24.37 8.43
CA GLU A 657 -12.58 -25.57 8.51
C GLU A 657 -12.05 -26.70 7.61
N LEU A 658 -11.78 -26.41 6.33
CA LEU A 658 -11.18 -27.38 5.40
C LEU A 658 -9.81 -27.88 5.87
N LEU A 659 -8.96 -26.98 6.39
CA LEU A 659 -7.63 -27.32 6.88
C LEU A 659 -7.68 -28.17 8.16
N ASP A 660 -8.59 -27.87 9.08
CA ASP A 660 -8.72 -28.61 10.34
C ASP A 660 -9.18 -30.05 10.07
N GLU A 661 -10.11 -30.27 9.14
CA GLU A 661 -10.51 -31.63 8.73
C GLU A 661 -9.38 -32.38 8.01
N ARG A 662 -8.65 -31.71 7.12
CA ARG A 662 -7.47 -32.29 6.44
C ARG A 662 -6.41 -32.74 7.46
N ILE A 663 -6.03 -31.84 8.38
CA ILE A 663 -5.05 -32.13 9.43
C ILE A 663 -5.54 -33.27 10.32
N HIS A 664 -6.83 -33.30 10.66
CA HIS A 664 -7.43 -34.37 11.45
C HIS A 664 -7.25 -35.73 10.76
N CYS A 665 -7.63 -35.84 9.49
CA CYS A 665 -7.48 -37.05 8.69
C CYS A 665 -6.01 -37.49 8.56
N TYR A 666 -5.07 -36.56 8.35
CA TYR A 666 -3.65 -36.92 8.21
C TYR A 666 -3.03 -37.38 9.53
N LYS A 667 -3.40 -36.74 10.64
CA LYS A 667 -2.96 -37.18 11.99
C LYS A 667 -3.48 -38.56 12.34
N LYS A 668 -4.62 -38.99 11.79
CA LYS A 668 -5.12 -40.36 11.96
C LYS A 668 -4.18 -41.38 11.31
N LEU A 669 -3.62 -41.11 10.13
CA LEU A 669 -2.61 -41.97 9.50
C LEU A 669 -1.38 -42.14 10.40
N ILE A 670 -0.85 -41.02 10.93
CA ILE A 670 0.29 -41.03 11.86
C ILE A 670 -0.04 -41.83 13.13
N LYS A 671 -1.23 -41.62 13.70
CA LYS A 671 -1.68 -42.36 14.87
C LYS A 671 -1.81 -43.86 14.60
N ASP A 672 -2.26 -44.24 13.41
CA ASP A 672 -2.33 -45.65 12.99
C ASP A 672 -0.93 -46.27 12.90
N PHE A 673 0.04 -45.55 12.34
CA PHE A 673 1.44 -45.94 12.32
C PHE A 673 2.05 -46.06 13.73
N ASP A 674 1.76 -45.10 14.61
CA ASP A 674 2.18 -45.14 16.01
C ASP A 674 1.57 -46.32 16.78
N ASN A 675 0.42 -46.84 16.33
CA ASN A 675 -0.23 -48.04 16.85
C ASN A 675 0.21 -49.33 16.12
N ASN A 676 1.40 -49.32 15.49
CA ASN A 676 2.01 -50.46 14.79
C ASN A 676 1.27 -50.96 13.53
N LYS A 677 0.40 -50.15 12.91
CA LYS A 677 -0.10 -50.49 11.57
C LYS A 677 0.98 -50.16 10.53
N ILE A 678 1.19 -51.08 9.57
CA ILE A 678 2.14 -50.89 8.46
C ILE A 678 1.51 -50.03 7.35
N GLU A 679 0.19 -50.15 7.18
CA GLU A 679 -0.60 -49.44 6.18
C GLU A 679 -1.85 -48.83 6.83
N SER A 680 -2.27 -47.68 6.33
CA SER A 680 -3.52 -47.02 6.70
C SER A 680 -4.11 -46.31 5.49
N VAL A 681 -5.44 -46.29 5.41
CA VAL A 681 -6.18 -45.68 4.30
C VAL A 681 -6.63 -44.29 4.71
N LEU A 682 -6.30 -43.29 3.90
CA LEU A 682 -6.81 -41.93 4.11
C LEU A 682 -8.33 -41.92 3.87
N ASP A 683 -9.10 -41.28 4.74
CA ASP A 683 -10.56 -41.30 4.68
C ASP A 683 -11.05 -40.87 3.27
N PRO A 684 -11.74 -41.76 2.52
CA PRO A 684 -12.20 -41.45 1.16
C PRO A 684 -13.26 -40.34 1.11
N ARG A 685 -13.84 -40.00 2.28
CA ARG A 685 -14.80 -38.92 2.46
C ARG A 685 -14.13 -37.56 2.65
N LEU A 686 -12.81 -37.50 2.84
CA LEU A 686 -12.09 -36.24 2.86
C LEU A 686 -12.17 -35.57 1.49
N LYS A 687 -12.64 -34.32 1.44
CA LYS A 687 -12.63 -33.47 0.25
C LYS A 687 -11.80 -32.22 0.48
N ASN A 688 -11.40 -31.58 -0.62
CA ASN A 688 -10.58 -30.36 -0.60
C ASN A 688 -11.37 -29.09 -0.92
N ASN A 689 -12.66 -29.20 -1.20
CA ASN A 689 -13.56 -28.10 -1.51
C ASN A 689 -14.96 -28.39 -0.94
N PHE A 690 -15.77 -27.35 -0.76
CA PHE A 690 -17.09 -27.48 -0.18
C PHE A 690 -18.11 -28.16 -1.09
N SER A 691 -18.05 -27.92 -2.40
CA SER A 691 -18.99 -28.51 -3.35
C SER A 691 -18.95 -30.04 -3.34
N ASP A 692 -17.76 -30.63 -3.18
CA ASP A 692 -17.60 -32.08 -3.13
C ASP A 692 -18.13 -32.66 -1.81
N PHE A 693 -17.98 -31.95 -0.69
CA PHE A 693 -18.60 -32.34 0.58
C PHE A 693 -20.13 -32.34 0.47
N TYR A 694 -20.70 -31.34 -0.21
CA TYR A 694 -22.15 -31.22 -0.38
C TYR A 694 -22.72 -32.30 -1.29
N GLN A 695 -22.08 -32.53 -2.45
CA GLN A 695 -22.47 -33.62 -3.35
C GLN A 695 -22.36 -34.98 -2.65
N GLN A 696 -21.34 -35.19 -1.82
CA GLN A 696 -21.21 -36.40 -1.02
C GLN A 696 -22.36 -36.57 -0.01
N ALA A 697 -22.86 -35.48 0.57
CA ALA A 697 -24.04 -35.48 1.44
C ALA A 697 -25.37 -35.57 0.66
N GLY A 698 -25.33 -35.69 -0.66
CA GLY A 698 -26.50 -35.75 -1.53
C GLY A 698 -27.24 -34.42 -1.71
N LEU A 699 -26.61 -33.30 -1.37
CA LEU A 699 -27.18 -31.98 -1.65
C LEU A 699 -27.14 -31.72 -3.17
N PRO A 700 -28.23 -31.23 -3.78
CA PRO A 700 -28.30 -31.05 -5.22
C PRO A 700 -27.40 -29.91 -5.69
N VAL A 701 -26.82 -30.08 -6.89
CA VAL A 701 -26.00 -29.04 -7.55
C VAL A 701 -26.88 -27.90 -8.06
N SER A 702 -28.10 -28.20 -8.48
CA SER A 702 -29.14 -27.23 -8.86
C SER A 702 -30.48 -27.70 -8.33
N ALA A 703 -31.31 -26.76 -7.88
CA ALA A 703 -32.68 -27.02 -7.48
C ALA A 703 -33.58 -25.89 -8.00
N GLU A 704 -34.77 -26.22 -8.49
CA GLU A 704 -35.71 -25.26 -9.07
C GLU A 704 -37.02 -25.23 -8.28
N GLU A 705 -37.53 -24.03 -8.04
CA GLU A 705 -38.87 -23.79 -7.49
C GLU A 705 -39.70 -23.06 -8.54
N TYR A 706 -40.83 -23.67 -8.92
CA TYR A 706 -41.75 -23.09 -9.89
C TYR A 706 -42.88 -22.36 -9.16
N SER A 707 -43.14 -21.12 -9.58
CA SER A 707 -44.30 -20.36 -9.13
C SER A 707 -44.98 -19.67 -10.30
N SER A 708 -46.16 -19.08 -10.08
CA SER A 708 -46.82 -18.25 -11.08
C SER A 708 -46.04 -16.97 -11.45
N ARG A 709 -45.00 -16.62 -10.68
CA ARG A 709 -44.14 -15.45 -10.91
C ARG A 709 -42.86 -15.76 -11.71
N GLY A 710 -42.61 -17.03 -12.04
CA GLY A 710 -41.41 -17.48 -12.75
C GLY A 710 -40.74 -18.66 -12.06
N THR A 711 -39.46 -18.88 -12.36
CA THR A 711 -38.63 -19.94 -11.76
C THR A 711 -37.58 -19.32 -10.85
N ALA A 712 -37.52 -19.75 -9.59
CA ALA A 712 -36.37 -19.50 -8.73
C ALA A 712 -35.41 -20.70 -8.83
N VAL A 713 -34.11 -20.43 -8.89
CA VAL A 713 -33.09 -21.47 -9.07
C VAL A 713 -32.02 -21.33 -7.99
N MET A 714 -31.76 -22.39 -7.24
CA MET A 714 -30.66 -22.44 -6.28
C MET A 714 -29.53 -23.31 -6.85
N GLN A 715 -28.39 -22.68 -7.15
CA GLN A 715 -27.25 -23.31 -7.81
C GLN A 715 -26.03 -23.32 -6.89
N MET A 716 -25.40 -24.49 -6.73
CA MET A 716 -24.20 -24.65 -5.91
C MET A 716 -23.01 -23.91 -6.55
N ILE A 717 -22.23 -23.21 -5.73
CA ILE A 717 -20.99 -22.58 -6.19
C ILE A 717 -19.88 -23.63 -6.20
N THR A 718 -19.50 -24.07 -7.40
CA THR A 718 -18.44 -25.07 -7.62
C THR A 718 -17.12 -24.45 -8.10
N ILE A 719 -17.18 -23.24 -8.64
CA ILE A 719 -16.02 -22.55 -9.23
C ILE A 719 -15.06 -21.95 -8.19
N ILE A 720 -15.52 -21.73 -6.96
CA ILE A 720 -14.71 -21.21 -5.84
C ILE A 720 -14.60 -22.30 -4.77
N PRO A 721 -13.47 -23.03 -4.70
CA PRO A 721 -13.32 -24.23 -3.86
C PRO A 721 -13.64 -24.02 -2.37
N TYR A 722 -13.33 -22.84 -1.85
CA TYR A 722 -13.50 -22.46 -0.45
C TYR A 722 -14.78 -21.64 -0.18
N TYR A 723 -15.65 -21.45 -1.18
CA TYR A 723 -16.95 -20.84 -0.93
C TYR A 723 -17.95 -21.92 -0.47
N PRO A 724 -18.51 -21.83 0.75
CA PRO A 724 -19.33 -22.89 1.28
C PRO A 724 -20.81 -22.66 0.99
N GLY A 725 -21.28 -22.71 -0.27
CA GLY A 725 -22.73 -22.63 -0.50
C GLY A 725 -23.25 -22.47 -1.92
N TYR A 726 -24.30 -21.68 -2.05
CA TYR A 726 -25.16 -21.57 -3.24
C TYR A 726 -25.33 -20.11 -3.69
N VAL A 727 -25.73 -19.92 -4.94
CA VAL A 727 -26.41 -18.72 -5.43
C VAL A 727 -27.88 -19.05 -5.66
N LEU A 728 -28.78 -18.22 -5.13
CA LEU A 728 -30.20 -18.26 -5.39
C LEU A 728 -30.54 -17.17 -6.41
N SER A 729 -30.95 -17.56 -7.62
CA SER A 729 -31.64 -16.70 -8.56
C SER A 729 -33.12 -16.66 -8.19
N THR A 730 -33.68 -15.48 -8.00
CA THR A 730 -35.07 -15.29 -7.60
C THR A 730 -35.99 -15.18 -8.82
N TYR A 731 -37.30 -15.19 -8.58
CA TYR A 731 -38.32 -15.00 -9.61
C TYR A 731 -38.18 -13.68 -10.38
N SER A 732 -37.62 -12.65 -9.75
CA SER A 732 -37.39 -11.32 -10.32
C SER A 732 -36.03 -11.17 -11.03
N GLY A 733 -35.24 -12.24 -11.10
CA GLY A 733 -33.90 -12.21 -11.71
C GLY A 733 -32.80 -11.62 -10.81
N GLU A 734 -33.08 -11.43 -9.52
CA GLU A 734 -32.06 -11.06 -8.54
C GLU A 734 -31.27 -12.28 -8.10
N PHE A 735 -29.98 -12.13 -7.81
CA PHE A 735 -29.16 -13.20 -7.25
C PHE A 735 -28.92 -12.96 -5.76
N VAL A 736 -28.85 -14.04 -4.98
CA VAL A 736 -28.50 -14.00 -3.56
C VAL A 736 -27.46 -15.06 -3.28
N MET A 737 -26.30 -14.67 -2.81
CA MET A 737 -25.29 -15.59 -2.31
C MET A 737 -25.73 -16.13 -0.94
N VAL A 738 -25.86 -17.46 -0.86
CA VAL A 738 -26.22 -18.21 0.35
C VAL A 738 -24.96 -18.92 0.85
N MET A 739 -24.48 -18.53 2.02
CA MET A 739 -23.32 -19.13 2.66
C MET A 739 -23.77 -20.08 3.76
N LEU A 740 -23.22 -21.30 3.78
CA LEU A 740 -23.47 -22.35 4.76
C LEU A 740 -22.35 -22.35 5.80
N LYS A 741 -22.70 -22.33 7.10
CA LYS A 741 -21.75 -22.21 8.20
C LYS A 741 -21.43 -23.55 8.87
N ASP A 742 -20.15 -23.77 9.14
CA ASP A 742 -19.60 -24.97 9.79
C ASP A 742 -20.16 -26.25 9.13
N SER A 743 -20.09 -26.30 7.80
CA SER A 743 -20.83 -27.25 6.98
C SER A 743 -20.08 -28.54 6.70
N VAL A 744 -18.74 -28.57 6.79
CA VAL A 744 -17.91 -29.77 6.55
C VAL A 744 -18.26 -30.85 7.57
N LYS A 745 -18.24 -30.51 8.86
CA LYS A 745 -18.56 -31.50 9.89
C LYS A 745 -20.00 -31.98 9.79
N LYS A 746 -20.95 -31.06 9.57
CA LYS A 746 -22.38 -31.39 9.45
C LYS A 746 -22.67 -32.31 8.27
N THR A 747 -21.95 -32.14 7.17
CA THR A 747 -22.09 -32.98 5.96
C THR A 747 -21.40 -34.34 6.13
N LEU A 748 -20.25 -34.40 6.81
CA LEU A 748 -19.59 -35.66 7.15
C LEU A 748 -20.38 -36.51 8.16
N ASP A 749 -21.07 -35.87 9.11
CA ASP A 749 -21.91 -36.53 10.11
C ASP A 749 -23.29 -36.95 9.54
N TYR A 750 -23.68 -36.39 8.38
CA TYR A 750 -24.95 -36.73 7.73
C TYR A 750 -24.86 -38.06 6.98
N VAL A 751 -25.84 -38.93 7.23
CA VAL A 751 -25.99 -40.20 6.54
C VAL A 751 -27.23 -40.12 5.64
N PRO A 752 -27.07 -40.11 4.30
CA PRO A 752 -28.19 -40.11 3.38
C PRO A 752 -29.19 -41.23 3.68
N GLY A 753 -30.49 -40.90 3.72
CA GLY A 753 -31.58 -41.85 3.98
C GLY A 753 -31.94 -42.09 5.46
N GLN A 754 -31.28 -41.45 6.43
CA GLN A 754 -31.71 -41.48 7.84
C GLN A 754 -32.82 -40.45 8.13
N LYS A 755 -33.65 -40.71 9.17
CA LYS A 755 -34.84 -39.89 9.53
C LYS A 755 -34.58 -38.43 9.92
N HIS A 756 -33.33 -38.00 10.09
CA HIS A 756 -33.00 -36.64 10.53
C HIS A 756 -32.49 -35.80 9.35
N PRO A 757 -33.16 -34.69 9.01
CA PRO A 757 -32.71 -33.83 7.91
C PRO A 757 -31.40 -33.13 8.28
N LEU A 758 -30.53 -32.96 7.28
CA LEU A 758 -29.35 -32.12 7.37
C LEU A 758 -29.81 -30.68 7.55
N LYS A 759 -29.39 -30.04 8.65
CA LYS A 759 -29.69 -28.63 8.94
C LYS A 759 -28.38 -27.86 9.05
N ILE A 760 -28.21 -26.87 8.18
CA ILE A 760 -27.02 -26.02 8.17
C ILE A 760 -27.46 -24.57 8.34
N GLU A 761 -26.78 -23.83 9.21
CA GLU A 761 -27.03 -22.41 9.39
C GLU A 761 -26.54 -21.64 8.18
N THR A 762 -27.26 -20.58 7.81
CA THR A 762 -26.91 -19.77 6.65
C THR A 762 -26.75 -18.29 6.95
N SER A 763 -26.02 -17.61 6.08
CA SER A 763 -26.01 -16.15 5.96
C SER A 763 -26.19 -15.75 4.49
N PHE A 764 -26.81 -14.60 4.27
CA PHE A 764 -27.21 -14.12 2.94
C PHE A 764 -26.50 -12.84 2.55
N ILE A 765 -26.20 -12.73 1.26
CA ILE A 765 -25.67 -11.53 0.62
C ILE A 765 -26.45 -11.32 -0.67
N THR A 766 -27.10 -10.17 -0.81
CA THR A 766 -27.85 -9.86 -2.03
C THR A 766 -26.90 -9.42 -3.14
N VAL A 767 -27.05 -10.02 -4.32
CA VAL A 767 -26.24 -9.86 -5.52
C VAL A 767 -27.18 -9.43 -6.65
N SER A 768 -27.51 -8.15 -6.75
CA SER A 768 -28.28 -7.70 -7.92
C SER A 768 -27.32 -7.38 -9.09
N ALA A 769 -27.72 -7.78 -10.30
CA ALA A 769 -27.19 -7.17 -11.51
C ALA A 769 -27.60 -5.69 -11.56
N ALA A 770 -26.95 -4.91 -12.43
CA ALA A 770 -27.03 -3.47 -12.44
C ALA A 770 -28.36 -2.86 -12.94
N ASP A 771 -29.45 -3.63 -13.10
CA ASP A 771 -30.62 -3.17 -13.85
C ASP A 771 -32.01 -3.70 -13.43
N THR A 772 -32.17 -4.33 -12.27
CA THR A 772 -33.53 -4.75 -11.84
C THR A 772 -34.20 -3.67 -10.99
N ASP A 773 -34.93 -2.77 -11.66
CA ASP A 773 -35.89 -1.84 -11.07
C ASP A 773 -37.16 -2.62 -10.65
N SER A 774 -36.99 -3.68 -9.85
CA SER A 774 -38.10 -4.53 -9.42
C SER A 774 -38.75 -3.94 -8.17
N GLU A 775 -40.07 -3.73 -8.22
CA GLU A 775 -40.89 -3.26 -7.10
C GLU A 775 -40.89 -4.21 -5.88
N GLU A 776 -40.24 -5.38 -5.97
CA GLU A 776 -40.11 -6.35 -4.87
C GLU A 776 -38.98 -5.95 -3.89
N LYS A 777 -39.25 -4.92 -3.06
CA LYS A 777 -38.39 -4.49 -1.93
C LYS A 777 -38.03 -5.58 -0.89
N HIS A 778 -38.52 -6.81 -1.02
CA HIS A 778 -38.46 -7.85 0.02
C HIS A 778 -37.10 -8.51 0.22
N LEU A 779 -36.19 -8.45 -0.76
CA LEU A 779 -34.87 -9.12 -0.72
C LEU A 779 -33.70 -8.20 -0.37
N ASN A 780 -33.87 -6.88 -0.47
CA ASN A 780 -32.94 -5.94 0.16
C ASN A 780 -32.96 -6.07 1.70
N ASP A 781 -34.07 -6.57 2.27
CA ASP A 781 -34.24 -6.79 3.71
C ASP A 781 -33.58 -8.08 4.25
N ILE A 782 -33.02 -8.95 3.39
CA ILE A 782 -32.33 -10.18 3.83
C ILE A 782 -30.81 -10.08 3.78
N ASP A 783 -30.24 -8.98 3.25
CA ASP A 783 -28.80 -8.78 3.26
C ASP A 783 -28.30 -8.81 4.72
N LYS A 784 -27.30 -9.67 4.99
CA LYS A 784 -26.76 -9.94 6.34
C LYS A 784 -27.73 -10.61 7.33
N ALA A 785 -28.88 -11.10 6.88
CA ALA A 785 -29.75 -11.94 7.72
C ALA A 785 -29.11 -13.30 7.99
N SER A 786 -29.52 -13.94 9.10
CA SER A 786 -29.22 -15.35 9.37
C SER A 786 -30.34 -16.24 8.84
N GLY A 787 -30.05 -17.51 8.60
CA GLY A 787 -31.03 -18.45 8.09
C GLY A 787 -30.70 -19.90 8.38
N THR A 788 -31.43 -20.80 7.74
CA THR A 788 -31.20 -22.24 7.83
C THR A 788 -31.53 -22.90 6.51
N LEU A 789 -30.61 -23.72 6.00
CA LEU A 789 -30.83 -24.66 4.91
C LEU A 789 -31.16 -26.02 5.52
N VAL A 790 -32.22 -26.64 5.00
CA VAL A 790 -32.73 -27.94 5.44
C VAL A 790 -32.79 -28.86 4.24
N TRP A 791 -32.16 -30.03 4.34
CA TRP A 791 -32.17 -31.09 3.34
C TRP A 791 -32.61 -32.41 3.98
N ASP A 792 -33.74 -32.97 3.55
CA ASP A 792 -34.26 -34.23 4.10
C ASP A 792 -33.96 -35.47 3.24
N GLY A 793 -33.18 -35.29 2.17
CA GLY A 793 -32.90 -36.32 1.16
C GLY A 793 -33.76 -36.21 -0.10
N THR A 794 -34.84 -35.43 -0.06
CA THR A 794 -35.76 -35.22 -1.19
C THR A 794 -36.12 -33.75 -1.39
N THR A 795 -36.25 -32.99 -0.31
CA THR A 795 -36.69 -31.60 -0.33
C THR A 795 -35.60 -30.71 0.24
N LEU A 796 -35.27 -29.69 -0.53
CA LEU A 796 -34.34 -28.62 -0.16
C LEU A 796 -35.15 -27.38 0.21
N SER A 797 -35.02 -26.93 1.45
CA SER A 797 -35.72 -25.74 1.97
C SER A 797 -34.75 -24.73 2.56
N LEU A 798 -34.93 -23.46 2.22
CA LEU A 798 -34.12 -22.35 2.70
C LEU A 798 -35.00 -21.36 3.46
N TYR A 799 -34.61 -21.04 4.69
CA TYR A 799 -35.31 -20.11 5.56
C TYR A 799 -34.42 -18.93 5.92
N SER A 800 -35.00 -17.73 6.02
CA SER A 800 -34.38 -16.57 6.67
C SER A 800 -35.03 -16.27 8.01
N ASN A 801 -34.23 -15.83 8.97
CA ASN A 801 -34.66 -15.32 10.26
C ASN A 801 -34.80 -13.79 10.15
N LYS A 802 -36.03 -13.26 10.09
CA LYS A 802 -36.31 -11.82 10.18
C LYS A 802 -36.61 -11.42 11.63
N ARG A 803 -36.70 -10.11 11.90
CA ARG A 803 -37.12 -9.58 13.22
C ARG A 803 -38.48 -10.13 13.69
N VAL A 804 -39.34 -10.59 12.78
CA VAL A 804 -40.68 -11.13 13.05
C VAL A 804 -40.81 -12.57 12.52
N GLY A 805 -39.97 -13.48 13.02
CA GLY A 805 -40.09 -14.93 12.75
C GLY A 805 -39.28 -15.45 11.55
N LYS A 806 -39.50 -16.74 11.25
CA LYS A 806 -38.85 -17.45 10.13
C LYS A 806 -39.67 -17.29 8.85
N GLN A 807 -39.04 -16.83 7.78
CA GLN A 807 -39.62 -16.72 6.44
C GLN A 807 -39.01 -17.80 5.52
N LEU A 808 -39.83 -18.60 4.85
CA LEU A 808 -39.39 -19.51 3.79
C LEU A 808 -39.00 -18.67 2.56
N LEU A 809 -37.77 -18.88 2.06
CA LEU A 809 -37.24 -18.17 0.89
C LEU A 809 -37.22 -19.02 -0.36
N PHE A 810 -36.98 -20.33 -0.21
CA PHE A 810 -36.91 -21.27 -1.32
C PHE A 810 -37.31 -22.66 -0.85
N LYS A 811 -38.07 -23.39 -1.67
CA LYS A 811 -38.40 -24.79 -1.45
C LYS A 811 -38.49 -25.54 -2.79
N SER A 812 -37.62 -26.51 -2.98
CA SER A 812 -37.63 -27.40 -4.14
C SER A 812 -37.69 -28.84 -3.67
N THR A 813 -38.56 -29.62 -4.32
CA THR A 813 -38.59 -31.08 -4.18
C THR A 813 -37.84 -31.64 -5.37
N SER A 814 -36.76 -32.40 -5.15
CA SER A 814 -36.12 -33.13 -6.24
C SER A 814 -37.13 -34.14 -6.78
N ALA A 815 -37.60 -33.93 -8.01
CA ALA A 815 -38.18 -35.02 -8.77
C ALA A 815 -37.04 -36.02 -9.03
N GLU A 816 -37.25 -37.29 -8.71
CA GLU A 816 -36.30 -38.39 -8.94
C GLU A 816 -35.75 -38.41 -10.37
#